data_AF-A0A9W6UWX6-F1
#
_entry.id   AF-A0A9W6UWX6-F1
#
_cell.length_a   1.000
_cell.length_b   1.000
_cell.length_c   1.000
_cell.angle_alpha   90.00
_cell.angle_beta   90.00
_cell.angle_gamma   90.00
#
_symmetry.space_group_name_H-M   'P 1'
#
loop_
_entity.id
_entity.type
_entity.pdbx_description
1 polymer ?
#
loop_
_entity_poly.entity_id
_entity_poly.type
_entity_poly.pdbx_seq_one_letter_code
_entity_poly.pdbx_strand_id
1 'polypeptide(L)'
;MEPRHHTIFCVDMVHFTSQASDFHQRVARDGMYRALRRAFLRALLPWYSPWRRHREDRGDGALILISASVPTVRLLKALPHLARELAVHNATTNVGVHIRLRAAMHAGEVAHDPHGVSGKAVNDAFRLLDAPEFKAEVDKTNAPLNVIVSESFFNDVVKQGGPSNHPEQYRPLPATFKRRGPVQAWMRTFPAPEPPRHRVGVPRRLGGIAVVGAVALPLLSLVPGEPRPPFCDRPPVQVRVRVSPEKAQVVQALTDSFESGYHQGTDGCRAADVNVVTASHAGGIEESIREGWLTRGPARATVEQAAATTLQATGSEVSDEADVWLPDSSLEIEQLREALRAQRVGTVTLDVRGSVAGSRLVVGVPRPMAEKLRLLDRGDRLLTWNEVLSWSRRGYFFGRANPRTSSTGLAATAALYRAALGRDVLSEEALDGTEAAKRLHAVEQAVARDDDEPERLLCAVRASRPGSDLHDRTAVLVSQKTLIDYRRGDSLDGRCPLPPGAGQPDLLTFAVQGETPLFDHPYVVINRTPPMSPERRRVVDDLYAFLRGPEAQQRLREAGYHDVHGQDPDPPQDVLVTPRLLDLAGKIHYGPLLEAWDRVRRSAAVLMAVDVSPAMDASFPGAGGTRLAAAETAIRRSRRLMGARDQIGVWTFARDLDGGRDHREQVPLGPPDPAQDDRFAKVRLRPGGSGTVLYGPIRKAVRELRRSGGAREEGSADEPTKALIVIADGTDDGGNARERAARLRAELPDGPPVRLYILAFHSGSCEDGLEELAQAGGGACYPIDDMTAMRKALDGVAAGLWGNPP
;
A
#
# COMPACT_ATOMS: atom_id res chain seq x y z
N MET A 1 5.80 -14.05 -31.59
CA MET A 1 4.41 -13.57 -31.51
C MET A 1 4.06 -12.90 -32.81
N GLU A 2 2.87 -13.18 -33.35
CA GLU A 2 2.38 -12.56 -34.59
C GLU A 2 1.90 -11.13 -34.34
N PRO A 3 2.22 -10.15 -35.22
CA PRO A 3 1.65 -8.80 -35.14
C PRO A 3 0.13 -8.85 -35.20
N ARG A 4 -0.53 -8.00 -34.39
CA ARG A 4 -1.99 -7.85 -34.38
C ARG A 4 -2.41 -6.42 -34.60
N HIS A 5 -3.52 -6.25 -35.31
CA HIS A 5 -4.08 -4.94 -35.58
C HIS A 5 -4.61 -4.27 -34.32
N HIS A 6 -4.18 -3.03 -34.08
CA HIS A 6 -4.64 -2.20 -32.97
C HIS A 6 -4.97 -0.78 -33.42
N THR A 7 -5.95 -0.18 -32.75
CA THR A 7 -6.08 1.28 -32.70
C THR A 7 -5.09 1.80 -31.66
N ILE A 8 -4.26 2.76 -32.05
CA ILE A 8 -3.18 3.34 -31.24
C ILE A 8 -3.60 4.74 -30.82
N PHE A 9 -3.54 5.01 -29.53
CA PHE A 9 -3.78 6.33 -28.93
C PHE A 9 -2.60 6.71 -28.02
N CYS A 10 -1.84 7.71 -28.42
CA CYS A 10 -0.72 8.24 -27.63
C CYS A 10 -1.10 9.62 -27.11
N VAL A 11 -0.76 9.94 -25.87
CA VAL A 11 -0.93 11.29 -25.29
C VAL A 11 0.31 11.72 -24.55
N ASP A 12 0.56 13.03 -24.51
CA ASP A 12 1.55 13.66 -23.64
C ASP A 12 1.07 15.04 -23.13
N MET A 13 1.67 15.49 -22.03
CA MET A 13 1.41 16.80 -21.42
C MET A 13 2.28 17.89 -22.05
N VAL A 14 1.67 19.04 -22.37
CA VAL A 14 2.39 20.21 -22.88
C VAL A 14 3.17 20.88 -21.73
N HIS A 15 4.47 21.12 -21.92
CA HIS A 15 5.39 21.78 -20.95
C HIS A 15 5.55 21.07 -19.58
N PHE A 16 5.55 19.74 -19.54
CA PHE A 16 5.71 18.96 -18.30
C PHE A 16 7.04 19.20 -17.53
N THR A 17 8.07 19.84 -18.13
CA THR A 17 9.46 19.74 -17.65
C THR A 17 10.20 21.02 -17.26
N SER A 18 9.57 22.19 -17.06
CA SER A 18 10.38 23.41 -16.83
C SER A 18 10.34 24.10 -15.45
N GLN A 19 9.51 23.73 -14.46
CA GLN A 19 9.56 24.40 -13.13
C GLN A 19 8.71 23.77 -11.99
N ALA A 20 8.22 22.53 -12.12
CA ALA A 20 7.27 21.93 -11.18
C ALA A 20 7.94 20.96 -10.18
N SER A 21 7.62 21.06 -8.89
CA SER A 21 8.03 20.10 -7.85
C SER A 21 7.49 18.69 -8.12
N ASP A 22 8.13 17.66 -7.57
CA ASP A 22 7.69 16.26 -7.70
C ASP A 22 6.23 16.05 -7.30
N PHE A 23 5.74 16.84 -6.34
CA PHE A 23 4.34 16.85 -5.92
C PHE A 23 3.41 17.32 -7.06
N HIS A 24 3.73 18.42 -7.73
CA HIS A 24 2.93 18.93 -8.85
C HIS A 24 2.94 17.96 -10.05
N GLN A 25 4.06 17.29 -10.31
CA GLN A 25 4.16 16.28 -11.36
C GLN A 25 3.27 15.06 -11.07
N ARG A 26 3.22 14.60 -9.81
CA ARG A 26 2.30 13.52 -9.37
C ARG A 26 0.83 13.94 -9.52
N VAL A 27 0.46 15.14 -9.07
CA VAL A 27 -0.90 15.67 -9.19
C VAL A 27 -1.34 15.79 -10.66
N ALA A 28 -0.45 16.29 -11.54
CA ALA A 28 -0.70 16.39 -12.98
C ALA A 28 -0.93 15.01 -13.61
N ARG A 29 -0.07 14.04 -13.27
CA ARG A 29 -0.17 12.66 -13.75
C ARG A 29 -1.47 11.99 -13.29
N ASP A 30 -1.84 12.13 -12.03
CA ASP A 30 -3.09 11.60 -11.49
C ASP A 30 -4.31 12.26 -12.15
N GLY A 31 -4.26 13.57 -12.38
CA GLY A 31 -5.27 14.32 -13.12
C GLY A 31 -5.45 13.81 -14.55
N MET A 32 -4.36 13.60 -15.29
CA MET A 32 -4.36 13.04 -16.64
C MET A 32 -5.00 11.65 -16.67
N TYR A 33 -4.55 10.72 -15.82
CA TYR A 33 -5.09 9.35 -15.78
C TYR A 33 -6.55 9.31 -15.34
N ARG A 34 -6.96 10.19 -14.42
CA ARG A 34 -8.37 10.36 -14.02
C ARG A 34 -9.23 10.83 -15.19
N ALA A 35 -8.77 11.84 -15.94
CA ALA A 35 -9.50 12.37 -17.10
C ALA A 35 -9.62 11.32 -18.22
N LEU A 36 -8.54 10.61 -18.54
CA LEU A 36 -8.53 9.51 -19.50
C LEU A 36 -9.49 8.38 -19.08
N ARG A 37 -9.45 7.96 -17.81
CA ARG A 37 -10.34 6.93 -17.27
C ARG A 37 -11.81 7.32 -17.44
N ARG A 38 -12.18 8.53 -17.01
CA ARG A 38 -13.56 9.02 -17.10
C ARG A 38 -14.05 9.18 -18.53
N ALA A 39 -13.20 9.70 -19.42
CA ALA A 39 -13.53 9.85 -20.83
C ALA A 39 -13.78 8.50 -21.51
N PHE A 40 -12.93 7.50 -21.21
CA PHE A 40 -13.03 6.17 -21.78
C PHE A 40 -14.28 5.44 -21.26
N LEU A 41 -14.57 5.53 -19.96
CA LEU A 41 -15.78 4.98 -19.38
C LEU A 41 -17.05 5.56 -20.02
N ARG A 42 -17.12 6.88 -20.21
CA ARG A 42 -18.26 7.55 -20.87
C ARG A 42 -18.44 7.13 -22.33
N ALA A 43 -17.35 6.76 -23.00
CA ALA A 43 -17.37 6.27 -24.37
C ALA A 43 -17.51 4.74 -24.48
N LEU A 44 -17.77 4.04 -23.37
CA LEU A 44 -17.86 2.57 -23.30
C LEU A 44 -16.60 1.89 -23.86
N LEU A 45 -15.43 2.49 -23.59
CA LEU A 45 -14.13 1.92 -23.87
C LEU A 45 -13.62 1.15 -22.64
N PRO A 46 -13.23 -0.13 -22.78
CA PRO A 46 -12.71 -0.90 -21.66
C PRO A 46 -11.44 -0.26 -21.10
N TRP A 47 -11.49 0.24 -19.86
CA TRP A 47 -10.30 0.79 -19.19
C TRP A 47 -9.46 -0.30 -18.49
N TYR A 48 -10.11 -1.35 -17.97
CA TYR A 48 -9.49 -2.38 -17.12
C TYR A 48 -9.42 -3.78 -17.77
N SER A 49 -9.68 -3.92 -19.08
CA SER A 49 -9.64 -5.22 -19.76
C SER A 49 -8.26 -5.50 -20.39
N PRO A 50 -7.35 -6.28 -19.77
CA PRO A 50 -6.04 -6.59 -20.33
C PRO A 50 -6.10 -7.35 -21.66
N TRP A 51 -7.19 -8.10 -21.92
CA TRP A 51 -7.41 -8.82 -23.19
C TRP A 51 -7.79 -7.93 -24.38
N ARG A 52 -8.19 -6.68 -24.11
CA ARG A 52 -8.69 -5.74 -25.13
C ARG A 52 -7.89 -4.45 -25.19
N ARG A 53 -6.90 -4.28 -24.29
CA ARG A 53 -6.10 -3.06 -24.20
C ARG A 53 -4.71 -3.30 -23.58
N HIS A 54 -3.67 -2.81 -24.25
CA HIS A 54 -2.32 -2.65 -23.68
C HIS A 54 -2.09 -1.17 -23.35
N ARG A 55 -1.53 -0.88 -22.16
CA ARG A 55 -1.23 0.51 -21.73
C ARG A 55 0.19 0.59 -21.21
N GLU A 56 0.96 1.53 -21.72
CA GLU A 56 2.27 1.87 -21.18
C GLU A 56 2.24 3.29 -20.62
N ASP A 57 2.65 3.39 -19.36
CA ASP A 57 2.84 4.67 -18.69
C ASP A 57 4.19 5.26 -19.10
N ARG A 58 4.22 6.52 -19.53
CA ARG A 58 5.43 7.22 -19.99
C ARG A 58 5.82 8.37 -19.06
N GLY A 59 5.20 8.47 -17.89
CA GLY A 59 5.46 9.53 -16.90
C GLY A 59 4.64 10.79 -17.20
N ASP A 60 4.93 11.45 -18.32
CA ASP A 60 4.24 12.66 -18.78
C ASP A 60 3.16 12.40 -19.84
N GLY A 61 2.98 11.13 -20.18
CA GLY A 61 2.11 10.67 -21.25
C GLY A 61 1.71 9.20 -21.09
N ALA A 62 0.91 8.72 -22.02
CA ALA A 62 0.46 7.34 -22.07
C ALA A 62 0.37 6.82 -23.50
N LEU A 63 0.76 5.57 -23.71
CA LEU A 63 0.46 4.81 -24.92
C LEU A 63 -0.68 3.85 -24.60
N ILE A 64 -1.74 3.88 -25.40
CA ILE A 64 -2.92 3.03 -25.24
C ILE A 64 -3.17 2.32 -26.58
N LEU A 65 -3.04 0.99 -26.58
CA LEU A 65 -3.41 0.13 -27.70
C LEU A 65 -4.77 -0.47 -27.44
N ILE A 66 -5.70 -0.31 -28.36
CA ILE A 66 -7.06 -0.84 -28.29
C ILE A 66 -7.20 -1.95 -29.33
N SER A 67 -7.62 -3.13 -28.89
CA SER A 67 -7.83 -4.30 -29.75
C SER A 67 -8.79 -3.99 -30.90
N ALA A 68 -8.53 -4.56 -32.08
CA ALA A 68 -9.44 -4.49 -33.23
C ALA A 68 -10.88 -4.98 -32.94
N SER A 69 -11.08 -5.75 -31.86
CA SER A 69 -12.41 -6.16 -31.39
C SER A 69 -13.27 -5.02 -30.81
N VAL A 70 -12.68 -3.85 -30.58
CA VAL A 70 -13.39 -2.66 -30.09
C VAL A 70 -13.57 -1.67 -31.24
N PRO A 71 -14.81 -1.21 -31.52
CA PRO A 71 -15.04 -0.26 -32.61
C PRO A 71 -14.25 1.03 -32.42
N THR A 72 -13.38 1.36 -33.37
CA THR A 72 -12.48 2.53 -33.35
C THR A 72 -13.23 3.86 -33.12
N VAL A 73 -14.48 3.96 -33.60
CA VAL A 73 -15.36 5.13 -33.40
C VAL A 73 -15.62 5.45 -31.93
N ARG A 74 -15.53 4.47 -31.02
CA ARG A 74 -15.66 4.73 -29.58
C ARG A 74 -14.54 5.63 -29.05
N LEU A 75 -13.33 5.52 -29.60
CA LEU A 75 -12.24 6.42 -29.26
C LEU A 75 -12.51 7.86 -29.69
N LEU A 76 -13.12 8.07 -30.86
CA LEU A 76 -13.55 9.41 -31.28
C LEU A 76 -14.61 9.99 -30.34
N LYS A 77 -15.57 9.18 -29.87
CA LYS A 77 -16.58 9.58 -28.88
C LYS A 77 -15.99 9.92 -27.51
N ALA A 78 -14.81 9.41 -27.17
CA ALA A 78 -14.13 9.73 -25.92
C ALA A 78 -13.50 11.13 -25.92
N LEU A 79 -13.12 11.68 -27.09
CA LEU A 79 -12.36 12.95 -27.16
C LEU A 79 -13.09 14.16 -26.57
N PRO A 80 -14.39 14.40 -26.85
CA PRO A 80 -15.12 15.51 -26.21
C PRO A 80 -15.23 15.33 -24.69
N HIS A 81 -15.39 14.09 -24.22
CA HIS A 81 -15.42 13.79 -22.79
C HIS A 81 -14.06 14.04 -22.13
N LEU A 82 -12.96 13.67 -22.79
CA LEU A 82 -11.60 13.93 -22.31
C LEU A 82 -11.33 15.42 -22.19
N ALA A 83 -11.67 16.21 -23.23
CA ALA A 83 -11.52 17.66 -23.20
C ALA A 83 -12.32 18.29 -22.04
N ARG A 84 -13.55 17.82 -21.80
CA ARG A 84 -14.38 18.29 -20.67
C ARG A 84 -13.79 17.91 -19.31
N GLU A 85 -13.37 16.67 -19.11
CA GLU A 85 -12.82 16.25 -17.81
C GLU A 85 -11.51 16.98 -17.49
N LEU A 86 -10.69 17.27 -18.50
CA LEU A 86 -9.50 18.13 -18.35
C LEU A 86 -9.88 19.58 -18.01
N ALA A 87 -10.89 20.14 -18.68
CA ALA A 87 -11.38 21.49 -18.36
C ALA A 87 -11.92 21.58 -16.93
N VAL A 88 -12.69 20.58 -16.48
CA VAL A 88 -13.17 20.49 -15.09
C VAL A 88 -12.00 20.41 -14.12
N HIS A 89 -11.04 19.53 -14.36
CA HIS A 89 -9.87 19.39 -13.51
C HIS A 89 -9.08 20.70 -13.39
N ASN A 90 -8.85 21.39 -14.50
CA ASN A 90 -8.14 22.66 -14.54
C ASN A 90 -8.91 23.78 -13.83
N ALA A 91 -10.25 23.74 -13.82
CA ALA A 91 -11.07 24.72 -13.13
C ALA A 91 -11.16 24.49 -11.60
N THR A 92 -11.02 23.24 -11.14
CA THR A 92 -11.19 22.88 -9.72
C THR A 92 -9.89 22.83 -8.92
N THR A 93 -8.73 22.90 -9.56
CA THR A 93 -7.44 22.67 -8.91
C THR A 93 -6.75 24.00 -8.58
N ASN A 94 -6.63 24.33 -7.29
CA ASN A 94 -6.05 25.58 -6.80
C ASN A 94 -4.50 25.60 -6.78
N VAL A 95 -3.85 24.55 -7.31
CA VAL A 95 -2.41 24.25 -7.12
C VAL A 95 -1.55 24.57 -8.35
N GLY A 96 -1.99 25.47 -9.23
CA GLY A 96 -1.16 25.94 -10.37
C GLY A 96 -0.84 24.89 -11.46
N VAL A 97 -1.44 23.70 -11.41
CA VAL A 97 -1.26 22.63 -12.40
C VAL A 97 -2.41 22.66 -13.41
N HIS A 98 -2.20 23.35 -14.54
CA HIS A 98 -3.18 23.39 -15.64
C HIS A 98 -2.79 22.39 -16.73
N ILE A 99 -3.54 21.29 -16.86
CA ILE A 99 -3.23 20.20 -17.79
C ILE A 99 -3.69 20.56 -19.21
N ARG A 100 -2.76 20.52 -20.16
CA ARG A 100 -3.03 20.55 -21.61
C ARG A 100 -2.41 19.31 -22.24
N LEU A 101 -3.20 18.55 -22.98
CA LEU A 101 -2.75 17.33 -23.64
C LEU A 101 -2.61 17.51 -25.15
N ARG A 102 -1.56 16.90 -25.70
CA ARG A 102 -1.51 16.52 -27.12
C ARG A 102 -1.81 15.04 -27.22
N ALA A 103 -2.51 14.66 -28.29
CA ALA A 103 -2.86 13.27 -28.54
C ALA A 103 -2.66 12.91 -30.01
N ALA A 104 -2.17 11.70 -30.27
CA ALA A 104 -2.04 11.16 -31.62
C ALA A 104 -2.87 9.87 -31.76
N MET A 105 -3.58 9.72 -32.87
CA MET A 105 -4.34 8.52 -33.22
C MET A 105 -3.86 7.92 -34.54
N HIS A 106 -3.62 6.61 -34.51
CA HIS A 106 -3.26 5.82 -35.69
C HIS A 106 -3.82 4.39 -35.54
N ALA A 107 -3.74 3.58 -36.59
CA ALA A 107 -4.13 2.17 -36.53
C ALA A 107 -3.19 1.34 -37.42
N GLY A 108 -2.87 0.13 -36.99
CA GLY A 108 -2.00 -0.78 -37.73
C GLY A 108 -1.52 -1.97 -36.91
N GLU A 109 -0.65 -2.76 -37.51
CA GLU A 109 -0.08 -3.96 -36.88
C GLU A 109 0.93 -3.59 -35.79
N VAL A 110 0.78 -4.23 -34.63
CA VAL A 110 1.65 -4.08 -33.46
C VAL A 110 2.11 -5.46 -33.00
N ALA A 111 3.42 -5.61 -32.83
CA ALA A 111 4.02 -6.79 -32.24
C ALA A 111 4.26 -6.53 -30.74
N HIS A 112 4.10 -7.60 -29.96
CA HIS A 112 4.45 -7.62 -28.54
C HIS A 112 5.73 -8.46 -28.38
N ASP A 113 6.71 -7.92 -27.68
CA ASP A 113 7.97 -8.59 -27.37
C ASP A 113 8.33 -8.40 -25.88
N PRO A 114 9.35 -9.11 -25.35
CA PRO A 114 9.74 -9.01 -23.95
C PRO A 114 10.18 -7.60 -23.48
N HIS A 115 10.40 -6.67 -24.40
CA HIS A 115 10.80 -5.29 -24.12
C HIS A 115 9.66 -4.26 -24.28
N GLY A 116 8.46 -4.70 -24.67
CA GLY A 116 7.27 -3.87 -24.79
C GLY A 116 6.55 -4.05 -26.12
N VAL A 117 6.02 -2.96 -26.68
CA VAL A 117 5.36 -2.97 -28.00
C VAL A 117 6.23 -2.34 -29.06
N SER A 118 6.30 -3.01 -30.21
CA SER A 118 7.10 -2.58 -31.34
C SER A 118 6.28 -2.71 -32.63
N GLY A 119 6.47 -1.77 -33.55
CA GLY A 119 5.74 -1.76 -34.81
C GLY A 119 5.83 -0.43 -35.53
N LYS A 120 5.77 -0.49 -36.87
CA LYS A 120 5.78 0.72 -37.72
C LYS A 120 4.63 1.66 -37.34
N ALA A 121 3.45 1.13 -37.05
CA ALA A 121 2.29 1.93 -36.67
C ALA A 121 2.49 2.66 -35.34
N VAL A 122 3.06 2.01 -34.32
CA VAL A 122 3.38 2.66 -33.04
C VAL A 122 4.40 3.78 -33.25
N ASN A 123 5.44 3.53 -34.03
CA ASN A 123 6.45 4.54 -34.35
C ASN A 123 5.87 5.73 -35.11
N ASP A 124 4.95 5.50 -36.04
CA ASP A 124 4.31 6.57 -36.81
C ASP A 124 3.33 7.38 -35.92
N ALA A 125 2.65 6.75 -34.96
CA ALA A 125 1.83 7.45 -33.97
C ALA A 125 2.65 8.40 -33.08
N PHE A 126 3.82 7.95 -32.59
CA PHE A 126 4.74 8.82 -31.85
C PHE A 126 5.30 9.94 -32.73
N ARG A 127 5.65 9.67 -33.99
CA ARG A 127 6.10 10.71 -34.93
C ARG A 127 5.04 11.78 -35.21
N LEU A 128 3.76 11.41 -35.25
CA LEU A 128 2.65 12.37 -35.34
C LEU A 128 2.57 13.22 -34.08
N LEU A 129 2.63 12.60 -32.90
CA LEU A 129 2.61 13.31 -31.61
C LEU A 129 3.79 14.30 -31.48
N ASP A 130 4.95 13.90 -31.99
CA ASP A 130 6.20 14.68 -31.94
C ASP A 130 6.40 15.68 -33.08
N ALA A 131 5.48 15.75 -34.05
CA ALA A 131 5.62 16.59 -35.23
C ALA A 131 5.79 18.08 -34.84
N PRO A 132 6.87 18.76 -35.26
CA PRO A 132 7.10 20.17 -34.93
C PRO A 132 5.94 21.08 -35.34
N GLU A 133 5.31 20.80 -36.48
CA GLU A 133 4.16 21.54 -37.00
C GLU A 133 2.95 21.39 -36.08
N PHE A 134 2.73 20.21 -35.50
CA PHE A 134 1.66 19.98 -34.54
C PHE A 134 1.92 20.70 -33.22
N LYS A 135 3.16 20.65 -32.70
CA LYS A 135 3.55 21.36 -31.49
C LYS A 135 3.35 22.88 -31.66
N ALA A 136 3.77 23.44 -32.79
CA ALA A 136 3.58 24.86 -33.09
C ALA A 136 2.09 25.28 -33.18
N GLU A 137 1.21 24.41 -33.68
CA GLU A 137 -0.23 24.69 -33.69
C GLU A 137 -0.87 24.58 -32.30
N VAL A 138 -0.41 23.64 -31.47
CA VAL A 138 -0.88 23.48 -30.08
C VAL A 138 -0.50 24.69 -29.24
N ASP A 139 0.70 25.26 -29.44
CA ASP A 139 1.18 26.42 -28.69
C ASP A 139 0.35 27.69 -28.94
N LYS A 140 -0.38 27.75 -30.06
CA LYS A 140 -1.29 28.87 -30.41
C LYS A 140 -2.65 28.82 -29.69
N THR A 141 -2.96 27.75 -28.97
CA THR A 141 -4.28 27.54 -28.35
C THR A 141 -4.20 27.11 -26.89
N ASN A 142 -5.10 27.62 -26.06
CA ASN A 142 -5.26 27.20 -24.67
C ASN A 142 -6.21 26.02 -24.47
N ALA A 143 -6.60 25.35 -25.56
CA ALA A 143 -7.48 24.19 -25.48
C ALA A 143 -6.86 23.06 -24.62
N PRO A 144 -7.65 22.42 -23.74
CA PRO A 144 -7.17 21.35 -22.87
C PRO A 144 -6.77 20.09 -23.63
N LEU A 145 -7.32 19.86 -24.83
CA LEU A 145 -7.00 18.69 -25.66
C LEU A 145 -6.82 19.09 -27.13
N ASN A 146 -5.71 18.63 -27.71
CA ASN A 146 -5.42 18.76 -29.14
C ASN A 146 -5.07 17.40 -29.72
N VAL A 147 -5.69 17.04 -30.84
CA VAL A 147 -5.59 15.70 -31.42
C VAL A 147 -5.08 15.78 -32.85
N ILE A 148 -4.06 14.98 -33.17
CA ILE A 148 -3.59 14.72 -34.53
C ILE A 148 -3.89 13.28 -34.92
N VAL A 149 -4.30 13.05 -36.16
CA VAL A 149 -4.59 11.71 -36.69
C VAL A 149 -3.85 11.50 -38.02
N SER A 150 -3.45 10.26 -38.32
CA SER A 150 -2.85 9.94 -39.62
C SER A 150 -3.86 10.14 -40.76
N GLU A 151 -3.37 10.36 -41.99
CA GLU A 151 -4.22 10.43 -43.17
C GLU A 151 -5.12 9.20 -43.35
N SER A 152 -4.58 7.99 -43.17
CA SER A 152 -5.37 6.75 -43.22
C SER A 152 -6.46 6.73 -42.16
N PHE A 153 -6.15 7.09 -40.91
CA PHE A 153 -7.12 7.12 -39.82
C PHE A 153 -8.22 8.15 -40.08
N PHE A 154 -7.86 9.31 -40.65
CA PHE A 154 -8.83 10.32 -41.03
C PHE A 154 -9.78 9.84 -42.14
N ASN A 155 -9.22 9.28 -43.21
CA ASN A 155 -10.01 8.83 -44.35
C ASN A 155 -10.86 7.61 -44.02
N ASP A 156 -10.34 6.65 -43.26
CA ASP A 156 -10.99 5.35 -43.04
C ASP A 156 -11.91 5.33 -41.82
N VAL A 157 -11.66 6.18 -40.81
CA VAL A 157 -12.42 6.19 -39.55
C VAL A 157 -13.20 7.49 -39.38
N VAL A 158 -12.54 8.64 -39.52
CA VAL A 158 -13.18 9.94 -39.24
C VAL A 158 -14.21 10.28 -40.31
N LYS A 159 -13.84 10.23 -41.60
CA LYS A 159 -14.76 10.50 -42.71
C LYS A 159 -15.86 9.47 -42.86
N GLN A 160 -15.54 8.18 -42.74
CA GLN A 160 -16.51 7.08 -42.99
C GLN A 160 -17.55 6.92 -41.89
N GLY A 161 -17.27 7.34 -40.65
CA GLY A 161 -18.23 7.21 -39.53
C GLY A 161 -19.38 8.24 -39.53
N GLY A 162 -19.55 8.99 -40.63
CA GLY A 162 -20.66 9.90 -40.84
C GLY A 162 -20.56 11.24 -40.08
N PRO A 163 -21.60 12.11 -40.18
CA PRO A 163 -21.57 13.47 -39.64
C PRO A 163 -21.27 13.56 -38.13
N SER A 164 -21.59 12.50 -37.37
CA SER A 164 -21.37 12.45 -35.91
C SER A 164 -19.89 12.46 -35.49
N ASN A 165 -18.95 12.17 -36.40
CA ASN A 165 -17.52 12.24 -36.13
C ASN A 165 -16.92 13.65 -36.37
N HIS A 166 -17.72 14.57 -36.93
CA HIS A 166 -17.33 15.94 -37.25
C HIS A 166 -16.05 16.05 -38.10
N PRO A 167 -15.96 15.39 -39.27
CA PRO A 167 -14.79 15.47 -40.15
C PRO A 167 -14.47 16.92 -40.57
N GLU A 168 -15.47 17.80 -40.64
CA GLU A 168 -15.32 19.22 -40.95
C GLU A 168 -14.52 20.01 -39.90
N GLN A 169 -14.38 19.47 -38.69
CA GLN A 169 -13.62 20.09 -37.60
C GLN A 169 -12.14 19.66 -37.59
N TYR A 170 -11.75 18.74 -38.46
CA TYR A 170 -10.36 18.38 -38.68
C TYR A 170 -9.80 19.20 -39.84
N ARG A 171 -8.66 19.85 -39.64
CA ARG A 171 -7.94 20.58 -40.68
C ARG A 171 -6.69 19.83 -41.13
N PRO A 172 -6.31 19.91 -42.41
CA PRO A 172 -5.09 19.29 -42.89
C PRO A 172 -3.87 19.95 -42.23
N LEU A 173 -2.92 19.14 -41.80
CA LEU A 173 -1.65 19.57 -41.24
C LEU A 173 -0.53 18.72 -41.87
N PRO A 174 0.32 19.28 -42.74
CA PRO A 174 1.51 18.59 -43.22
C PRO A 174 2.47 18.38 -42.05
N ALA A 175 2.83 17.13 -41.76
CA ALA A 175 3.73 16.77 -40.67
C ALA A 175 5.04 16.20 -41.23
N THR A 176 6.19 16.67 -40.75
CA THR A 176 7.48 16.20 -41.26
C THR A 176 8.03 15.05 -40.42
N PHE A 177 8.19 13.86 -41.01
CA PHE A 177 8.82 12.73 -40.33
C PHE A 177 10.32 12.70 -40.62
N LYS A 178 11.15 12.61 -39.58
CA LYS A 178 12.59 12.39 -39.74
C LYS A 178 12.83 11.19 -40.65
N ARG A 179 13.51 11.42 -41.78
CA ARG A 179 13.89 10.43 -42.82
C ARG A 179 12.76 9.91 -43.73
N ARG A 180 11.54 10.46 -43.70
CA ARG A 180 10.41 9.98 -44.55
C ARG A 180 9.71 11.06 -45.38
N GLY A 181 10.14 12.32 -45.30
CA GLY A 181 9.52 13.44 -46.00
C GLY A 181 8.21 13.92 -45.34
N PRO A 182 7.51 14.89 -45.95
CA PRO A 182 6.22 15.37 -45.46
C PRO A 182 5.15 14.29 -45.60
N VAL A 183 4.38 14.08 -44.53
CA VAL A 183 3.23 13.17 -44.47
C VAL A 183 1.99 14.00 -44.17
N GLN A 184 0.90 13.75 -44.88
CA GLN A 184 -0.36 14.43 -44.61
C GLN A 184 -0.95 13.88 -43.30
N ALA A 185 -1.31 14.78 -42.39
CA ALA A 185 -2.05 14.46 -41.18
C ALA A 185 -3.25 15.41 -41.02
N TRP A 186 -4.09 15.16 -40.03
CA TRP A 186 -5.27 15.97 -39.75
C TRP A 186 -5.34 16.30 -38.27
N MET A 187 -5.58 17.56 -37.93
CA MET A 187 -5.62 18.05 -36.56
C MET A 187 -7.00 18.58 -36.20
N ARG A 188 -7.45 18.30 -34.98
CA ARG A 188 -8.62 18.92 -34.35
C ARG A 188 -8.29 19.39 -32.94
N THR A 189 -8.76 20.59 -32.61
CA THR A 189 -8.65 21.18 -31.27
C THR A 189 -9.98 21.08 -30.54
N PHE A 190 -9.95 20.68 -29.27
CA PHE A 190 -11.14 20.55 -28.43
C PHE A 190 -11.10 21.63 -27.33
N PRO A 191 -11.79 22.77 -27.51
CA PRO A 191 -11.81 23.85 -26.53
C PRO A 191 -12.55 23.43 -25.25
N ALA A 192 -12.30 24.14 -24.15
CA ALA A 192 -13.11 23.98 -22.94
C ALA A 192 -14.57 24.37 -23.24
N PRO A 193 -15.57 23.65 -22.71
CA PRO A 193 -16.96 24.05 -22.87
C PRO A 193 -17.17 25.46 -22.27
N GLU A 194 -17.77 26.39 -23.03
CA GLU A 194 -18.14 27.70 -22.48
C GLU A 194 -19.18 27.51 -21.35
N PRO A 195 -19.08 28.26 -20.23
CA PRO A 195 -20.12 28.25 -19.22
C PRO A 195 -21.43 28.76 -19.83
N PRO A 196 -22.58 28.13 -19.55
CA PRO A 196 -23.85 28.53 -20.15
C PRO A 196 -24.17 29.98 -19.78
N ARG A 197 -24.23 30.86 -20.79
CA ARG A 197 -24.75 32.23 -20.62
C ARG A 197 -26.26 32.13 -20.42
N HIS A 198 -26.72 32.30 -19.18
CA HIS A 198 -28.15 32.44 -18.87
C HIS A 198 -28.71 33.70 -19.56
N ARG A 199 -29.42 33.52 -20.68
CA ARG A 199 -30.40 34.52 -21.16
C ARG A 199 -31.75 34.17 -20.56
N VAL A 200 -32.18 34.94 -19.58
CA VAL A 200 -33.56 34.92 -19.06
C VAL A 200 -34.42 35.73 -20.03
N GLY A 201 -35.42 35.08 -20.64
CA GLY A 201 -36.33 35.70 -21.60
C GLY A 201 -37.59 34.84 -21.83
N VAL A 202 -38.55 35.03 -20.92
CA VAL A 202 -40.01 34.74 -20.90
C VAL A 202 -40.65 34.08 -22.15
N PRO A 203 -41.53 33.07 -21.98
CA PRO A 203 -42.18 32.39 -23.10
C PRO A 203 -43.35 33.21 -23.66
N ARG A 204 -43.54 33.19 -24.98
CA ARG A 204 -44.78 33.62 -25.63
C ARG A 204 -45.25 32.52 -26.59
N ARG A 205 -46.48 32.04 -26.35
CA ARG A 205 -47.21 31.14 -27.24
C ARG A 205 -47.68 31.87 -28.51
N LEU A 206 -47.74 31.12 -29.62
CA LEU A 206 -48.54 31.25 -30.86
C LEU A 206 -47.68 30.59 -31.95
N GLY A 207 -48.15 29.76 -32.88
CA GLY A 207 -49.44 29.28 -33.34
C GLY A 207 -49.14 28.44 -34.62
N GLY A 208 -50.12 27.69 -35.11
CA GLY A 208 -49.93 26.64 -36.13
C GLY A 208 -49.31 27.08 -37.47
N ILE A 209 -48.89 26.10 -38.27
CA ILE A 209 -49.43 25.76 -39.61
C ILE A 209 -48.67 24.55 -40.18
N ALA A 210 -49.44 23.69 -40.85
CA ALA A 210 -49.05 22.47 -41.55
C ALA A 210 -48.52 22.72 -42.97
N VAL A 211 -47.63 21.84 -43.47
CA VAL A 211 -47.39 21.52 -44.91
C VAL A 211 -46.70 20.13 -44.93
N VAL A 212 -47.37 19.01 -45.24
CA VAL A 212 -47.57 18.36 -46.57
C VAL A 212 -46.28 18.14 -47.38
N GLY A 213 -45.91 16.87 -47.59
CA GLY A 213 -44.87 16.48 -48.55
C GLY A 213 -44.67 14.97 -48.60
N ALA A 214 -45.50 14.28 -49.37
CA ALA A 214 -45.27 12.91 -49.85
C ALA A 214 -43.94 12.83 -50.63
N VAL A 215 -43.25 11.69 -50.77
CA VAL A 215 -43.53 10.63 -51.77
C VAL A 215 -42.42 9.56 -51.68
N ALA A 216 -42.80 8.32 -52.05
CA ALA A 216 -42.01 7.20 -52.59
C ALA A 216 -41.26 6.23 -51.66
N LEU A 217 -41.92 5.10 -51.43
CA LEU A 217 -41.31 3.76 -51.47
C LEU A 217 -40.79 3.44 -52.88
N PRO A 218 -39.76 2.59 -53.01
CA PRO A 218 -40.06 1.23 -53.48
C PRO A 218 -39.36 0.11 -52.69
N LEU A 219 -39.91 -1.09 -52.92
CA LEU A 219 -39.61 -2.42 -52.38
C LEU A 219 -38.24 -3.00 -52.81
N LEU A 220 -37.95 -4.18 -52.21
CA LEU A 220 -36.83 -5.14 -52.35
C LEU A 220 -35.70 -4.92 -51.33
N SER A 221 -35.34 -5.87 -50.45
CA SER A 221 -35.26 -7.33 -50.62
C SER A 221 -35.39 -8.05 -49.26
N LEU A 222 -36.04 -9.22 -49.27
CA LEU A 222 -35.97 -10.21 -48.20
C LEU A 222 -34.54 -10.75 -48.08
N VAL A 223 -33.86 -10.40 -46.99
CA VAL A 223 -32.74 -11.17 -46.43
C VAL A 223 -33.27 -11.74 -45.11
N PRO A 224 -33.08 -13.04 -44.80
CA PRO A 224 -33.37 -13.53 -43.46
C PRO A 224 -32.45 -12.77 -42.51
N GLY A 225 -33.03 -11.82 -41.77
CA GLY A 225 -32.30 -11.05 -40.78
C GLY A 225 -31.78 -12.03 -39.73
N GLU A 226 -30.48 -11.99 -39.48
CA GLU A 226 -29.92 -12.45 -38.21
C GLU A 226 -30.80 -11.89 -37.08
N PRO A 227 -31.15 -12.70 -36.06
CA PRO A 227 -31.99 -12.23 -34.97
C PRO A 227 -31.37 -10.98 -34.37
N ARG A 228 -32.05 -9.84 -34.53
CA ARG A 228 -31.69 -8.61 -33.84
C ARG A 228 -31.67 -8.93 -32.34
N PRO A 229 -30.62 -8.52 -31.60
CA PRO A 229 -30.62 -8.71 -30.15
C PRO A 229 -31.90 -8.10 -29.57
N PRO A 230 -32.53 -8.77 -28.58
CA PRO A 230 -33.79 -8.33 -28.02
C PRO A 230 -33.67 -6.87 -27.54
N PHE A 231 -34.64 -6.04 -27.92
CA PHE A 231 -34.78 -4.69 -27.37
C PHE A 231 -35.12 -4.85 -25.88
N CYS A 232 -34.16 -4.59 -25.00
CA CYS A 232 -34.39 -4.67 -23.57
C CYS A 232 -35.04 -3.37 -23.09
N ASP A 233 -36.34 -3.44 -22.78
CA ASP A 233 -37.14 -2.29 -22.35
C ASP A 233 -36.73 -1.72 -20.98
N ARG A 234 -36.01 -2.51 -20.17
CA ARG A 234 -35.51 -2.09 -18.85
C ARG A 234 -33.99 -2.28 -18.76
N PRO A 235 -33.24 -1.26 -18.31
CA PRO A 235 -31.82 -1.43 -18.04
C PRO A 235 -31.60 -2.44 -16.90
N PRO A 236 -30.50 -3.21 -16.93
CA PRO A 236 -30.18 -4.15 -15.86
C PRO A 236 -29.94 -3.41 -14.55
N VAL A 237 -30.29 -4.05 -13.44
CA VAL A 237 -30.04 -3.54 -12.10
C VAL A 237 -28.54 -3.55 -11.83
N GLN A 238 -27.99 -2.37 -11.57
CA GLN A 238 -26.57 -2.18 -11.29
C GLN A 238 -26.27 -2.52 -9.82
N VAL A 239 -25.35 -3.43 -9.59
CA VAL A 239 -24.80 -3.79 -8.27
C VAL A 239 -23.30 -3.63 -8.29
N ARG A 240 -22.73 -3.02 -7.25
CA ARG A 240 -21.28 -2.85 -7.12
C ARG A 240 -20.73 -3.73 -6.01
N VAL A 241 -19.77 -4.56 -6.35
CA VAL A 241 -19.11 -5.51 -5.44
C VAL A 241 -17.66 -5.09 -5.29
N ARG A 242 -17.24 -4.77 -4.07
CA ARG A 242 -15.83 -4.56 -3.76
C ARG A 242 -15.19 -5.84 -3.24
N VAL A 243 -14.01 -6.16 -3.76
CA VAL A 243 -13.28 -7.38 -3.45
C VAL A 243 -11.79 -7.08 -3.24
N SER A 244 -11.11 -7.94 -2.49
CA SER A 244 -9.64 -7.90 -2.40
C SER A 244 -8.99 -8.28 -3.74
N PRO A 245 -7.73 -7.87 -3.99
CA PRO A 245 -6.97 -8.28 -5.17
C PRO A 245 -6.93 -9.81 -5.35
N GLU A 246 -6.73 -10.56 -4.27
CA GLU A 246 -6.66 -12.03 -4.24
C GLU A 246 -7.93 -12.72 -4.81
N LYS A 247 -9.11 -12.13 -4.58
CA LYS A 247 -10.41 -12.66 -5.04
C LYS A 247 -10.85 -12.12 -6.39
N ALA A 248 -10.23 -11.04 -6.87
CA ALA A 248 -10.74 -10.24 -7.98
C ALA A 248 -11.03 -11.06 -9.24
N GLN A 249 -10.08 -11.90 -9.64
CA GLN A 249 -10.19 -12.69 -10.87
C GLN A 249 -11.30 -13.73 -10.80
N VAL A 250 -11.36 -14.51 -9.70
CA VAL A 250 -12.38 -15.56 -9.55
C VAL A 250 -13.76 -14.97 -9.36
N VAL A 251 -13.90 -13.88 -8.58
CA VAL A 251 -15.19 -13.23 -8.39
C VAL A 251 -15.69 -12.60 -9.68
N GLN A 252 -14.83 -11.97 -10.49
CA GLN A 252 -15.23 -11.46 -11.80
C GLN A 252 -15.76 -12.57 -12.71
N ALA A 253 -15.08 -13.72 -12.78
CA ALA A 253 -15.54 -14.85 -13.58
C ALA A 253 -16.88 -15.44 -13.08
N LEU A 254 -17.08 -15.45 -11.76
CA LEU A 254 -18.32 -15.88 -11.12
C LEU A 254 -19.47 -14.89 -11.38
N THR A 255 -19.22 -13.58 -11.32
CA THR A 255 -20.24 -12.57 -11.62
C THR A 255 -20.62 -12.59 -13.09
N ASP A 256 -19.67 -12.80 -14.01
CA ASP A 256 -19.96 -12.98 -15.43
C ASP A 256 -20.85 -14.21 -15.69
N SER A 257 -20.62 -15.29 -14.93
CA SER A 257 -21.45 -16.50 -14.98
C SER A 257 -22.85 -16.27 -14.40
N PHE A 258 -22.94 -15.56 -13.28
CA PHE A 258 -24.20 -15.15 -12.65
C PHE A 258 -25.03 -14.31 -13.62
N GLU A 259 -24.46 -13.25 -14.21
CA GLU A 259 -25.15 -12.37 -15.17
C GLU A 259 -25.63 -13.11 -16.42
N SER A 260 -24.86 -14.10 -16.86
CA SER A 260 -25.21 -14.91 -18.05
C SER A 260 -26.40 -15.83 -17.80
N GLY A 261 -26.70 -16.17 -16.55
CA GLY A 261 -27.89 -16.93 -16.17
C GLY A 261 -29.04 -16.08 -15.60
N TYR A 262 -28.80 -14.79 -15.35
CA TYR A 262 -29.73 -13.90 -14.63
C TYR A 262 -30.50 -12.99 -15.61
N HIS A 263 -31.59 -13.53 -16.17
CA HIS A 263 -32.41 -12.88 -17.21
C HIS A 263 -33.75 -12.32 -16.73
N GLN A 264 -34.26 -11.29 -17.41
CA GLN A 264 -35.64 -10.81 -17.28
C GLN A 264 -36.57 -11.65 -18.15
N GLY A 265 -37.48 -12.42 -17.53
CA GLY A 265 -38.50 -13.17 -18.25
C GLY A 265 -37.93 -14.15 -19.28
N THR A 266 -38.67 -14.38 -20.36
CA THR A 266 -38.31 -15.30 -21.45
C THR A 266 -37.45 -14.66 -22.54
N ASP A 267 -37.16 -13.37 -22.42
CA ASP A 267 -36.73 -12.54 -23.56
C ASP A 267 -35.18 -12.44 -23.66
N GLY A 268 -34.46 -13.16 -22.80
CA GLY A 268 -32.99 -13.26 -22.80
C GLY A 268 -32.24 -11.98 -22.38
N CYS A 269 -32.95 -10.91 -22.03
CA CYS A 269 -32.36 -9.66 -21.54
C CYS A 269 -31.73 -9.83 -20.15
N ARG A 270 -30.52 -9.31 -19.93
CA ARG A 270 -29.86 -9.35 -18.61
C ARG A 270 -30.67 -8.56 -17.58
N ALA A 271 -30.91 -9.16 -16.41
CA ALA A 271 -31.62 -8.52 -15.31
C ALA A 271 -30.70 -7.78 -14.33
N ALA A 272 -29.41 -8.12 -14.32
CA ALA A 272 -28.40 -7.52 -13.45
C ALA A 272 -27.10 -7.23 -14.21
N ASP A 273 -26.35 -6.26 -13.68
CA ASP A 273 -24.99 -5.90 -14.10
C ASP A 273 -24.18 -5.66 -12.82
N VAL A 274 -23.19 -6.52 -12.60
CA VAL A 274 -22.41 -6.62 -11.37
C VAL A 274 -21.01 -6.11 -11.64
N ASN A 275 -20.73 -4.91 -11.17
CA ASN A 275 -19.44 -4.28 -11.33
C ASN A 275 -18.51 -4.67 -10.16
N VAL A 276 -17.52 -5.51 -10.44
CA VAL A 276 -16.48 -5.91 -9.49
C VAL A 276 -15.35 -4.89 -9.49
N VAL A 277 -15.07 -4.31 -8.33
CA VAL A 277 -14.02 -3.32 -8.14
C VAL A 277 -13.03 -3.83 -7.10
N THR A 278 -11.74 -3.80 -7.43
CA THR A 278 -10.71 -4.15 -6.46
C THR A 278 -10.50 -3.03 -5.45
N ALA A 279 -10.34 -3.40 -4.19
CA ALA A 279 -9.93 -2.51 -3.12
C ALA A 279 -8.79 -3.18 -2.36
N SER A 280 -7.67 -2.47 -2.23
CA SER A 280 -6.58 -2.84 -1.33
C SER A 280 -7.05 -2.57 0.10
N HIS A 281 -7.52 -3.64 0.77
CA HIS A 281 -7.86 -3.71 2.19
C HIS A 281 -8.94 -2.72 2.69
N ALA A 282 -9.32 -2.82 3.97
CA ALA A 282 -10.30 -1.95 4.63
C ALA A 282 -9.96 -0.45 4.48
N GLY A 283 -8.68 -0.10 4.39
CA GLY A 283 -8.21 1.28 4.19
C GLY A 283 -8.81 1.96 2.96
N GLY A 284 -9.00 1.22 1.86
CA GLY A 284 -9.67 1.74 0.66
C GLY A 284 -11.16 2.03 0.87
N ILE A 285 -11.83 1.34 1.81
CA ILE A 285 -13.22 1.59 2.18
C ILE A 285 -13.31 2.75 3.18
N GLU A 286 -12.42 2.81 4.16
CA GLU A 286 -12.34 3.92 5.10
C GLU A 286 -12.03 5.25 4.40
N GLU A 287 -11.07 5.26 3.46
CA GLU A 287 -10.74 6.43 2.66
C GLU A 287 -11.93 6.84 1.78
N SER A 288 -12.63 5.89 1.16
CA SER A 288 -13.86 6.18 0.41
C SER A 288 -14.95 6.79 1.29
N ILE A 289 -15.07 6.34 2.55
CA ILE A 289 -16.02 6.91 3.52
C ILE A 289 -15.60 8.33 3.92
N ARG A 290 -14.31 8.55 4.20
CA ARG A 290 -13.72 9.82 4.62
C ARG A 290 -13.75 10.89 3.53
N GLU A 291 -13.54 10.50 2.27
CA GLU A 291 -13.65 11.37 1.09
C GLU A 291 -15.09 11.76 0.75
N GLY A 292 -16.06 11.37 1.57
CA GLY A 292 -17.42 11.89 1.52
C GLY A 292 -18.38 10.99 0.75
N TRP A 293 -18.46 9.72 1.12
CA TRP A 293 -19.64 8.87 0.83
C TRP A 293 -21.00 9.49 1.24
N LEU A 294 -21.02 10.63 1.95
CA LEU A 294 -22.21 11.16 2.64
C LEU A 294 -22.49 12.66 2.47
N THR A 295 -21.78 13.41 1.62
CA THR A 295 -22.02 14.87 1.49
C THR A 295 -22.97 15.28 0.35
N ARG A 296 -23.85 14.38 -0.12
CA ARG A 296 -24.99 14.76 -0.99
C ARG A 296 -26.28 14.03 -0.62
N GLY A 297 -26.87 14.44 0.49
CA GLY A 297 -28.28 14.23 0.82
C GLY A 297 -28.86 15.54 1.39
N PRO A 298 -30.13 15.92 1.11
CA PRO A 298 -30.58 17.30 1.16
C PRO A 298 -30.83 17.77 2.59
N ALA A 299 -29.91 18.57 3.14
CA ALA A 299 -30.17 19.32 4.37
C ALA A 299 -30.74 20.71 4.00
N ARG A 300 -32.05 20.88 4.28
CA ARG A 300 -32.77 22.16 4.46
C ARG A 300 -32.36 23.33 3.54
N ALA A 301 -32.73 23.24 2.26
CA ALA A 301 -32.94 24.42 1.42
C ALA A 301 -34.43 24.78 1.46
N THR A 302 -34.75 26.05 1.72
CA THR A 302 -36.12 26.58 1.78
C THR A 302 -36.86 26.43 0.44
N VAL A 303 -38.19 26.42 0.49
CA VAL A 303 -39.11 26.16 -0.65
C VAL A 303 -38.88 27.08 -1.87
N GLU A 304 -38.20 28.21 -1.69
CA GLU A 304 -37.79 29.10 -2.78
C GLU A 304 -36.60 28.58 -3.62
N GLN A 305 -35.77 27.68 -3.08
CA GLN A 305 -34.66 27.06 -3.81
C GLN A 305 -35.06 25.76 -4.53
N ALA A 306 -36.17 25.12 -4.15
CA ALA A 306 -36.67 23.89 -4.78
C ALA A 306 -37.24 24.11 -6.20
N ALA A 307 -37.65 25.33 -6.52
CA ALA A 307 -38.16 25.67 -7.86
C ALA A 307 -37.04 25.77 -8.93
N ALA A 308 -35.78 25.95 -8.52
CA ALA A 308 -34.64 25.95 -9.44
C ALA A 308 -34.08 24.53 -9.72
N THR A 309 -34.50 23.51 -8.96
CA THR A 309 -33.90 22.17 -8.99
C THR A 309 -34.68 21.15 -9.84
N THR A 310 -35.69 21.56 -10.60
CA THR A 310 -36.56 20.62 -11.34
C THR A 310 -36.23 20.49 -12.85
N LEU A 311 -35.11 21.02 -13.34
CA LEU A 311 -34.73 20.92 -14.77
C LEU A 311 -33.28 20.47 -15.07
N GLN A 312 -32.58 19.89 -14.10
CA GLN A 312 -31.27 19.23 -14.32
C GLN A 312 -31.17 17.83 -13.70
N ALA A 313 -32.28 17.07 -13.74
CA ALA A 313 -32.21 15.61 -13.64
C ALA A 313 -31.72 15.02 -14.99
N THR A 314 -30.47 15.26 -15.34
CA THR A 314 -29.75 14.51 -16.37
C THR A 314 -28.37 14.09 -15.85
N GLY A 315 -28.38 12.99 -15.07
CA GLY A 315 -27.33 11.96 -15.12
C GLY A 315 -25.91 12.34 -14.69
N SER A 316 -25.72 13.05 -13.59
CA SER A 316 -24.41 13.13 -12.93
C SER A 316 -24.53 12.89 -11.43
N GLU A 317 -24.27 11.64 -11.03
CA GLU A 317 -23.71 11.23 -9.74
C GLU A 317 -23.51 9.70 -9.77
N VAL A 318 -22.29 9.23 -10.07
CA VAL A 318 -21.89 7.88 -9.68
C VAL A 318 -20.88 8.06 -8.56
N SER A 319 -21.40 8.05 -7.34
CA SER A 319 -20.63 7.94 -6.10
C SER A 319 -19.73 6.69 -6.13
N ASP A 320 -18.52 6.70 -5.56
CA ASP A 320 -17.60 5.55 -5.39
C ASP A 320 -18.09 4.53 -4.33
N GLU A 321 -19.41 4.39 -4.19
CA GLU A 321 -20.13 3.53 -3.24
C GLU A 321 -20.17 2.05 -3.67
N ALA A 322 -19.99 1.11 -2.73
CA ALA A 322 -20.15 -0.34 -2.98
C ALA A 322 -21.44 -0.86 -2.34
N ASP A 323 -22.25 -1.66 -3.03
CA ASP A 323 -23.45 -2.28 -2.42
C ASP A 323 -23.07 -3.51 -1.59
N VAL A 324 -22.00 -4.20 -2.01
CA VAL A 324 -21.46 -5.41 -1.40
C VAL A 324 -19.96 -5.26 -1.21
N TRP A 325 -19.44 -5.78 -0.11
CA TRP A 325 -18.02 -5.93 0.16
C TRP A 325 -17.69 -7.38 0.53
N LEU A 326 -16.68 -7.93 -0.13
CA LEU A 326 -16.12 -9.26 0.13
C LEU A 326 -14.67 -9.11 0.66
N PRO A 327 -14.48 -8.81 1.96
CA PRO A 327 -13.15 -8.77 2.57
C PRO A 327 -12.46 -10.14 2.54
N ASP A 328 -11.16 -10.17 2.84
CA ASP A 328 -10.45 -11.42 3.06
C ASP A 328 -10.79 -12.05 4.41
N SER A 329 -11.08 -11.21 5.41
CA SER A 329 -11.49 -11.69 6.72
C SER A 329 -12.45 -10.74 7.44
N SER A 330 -13.24 -11.30 8.35
CA SER A 330 -13.97 -10.56 9.39
C SER A 330 -13.07 -9.61 10.21
N LEU A 331 -11.74 -9.79 10.19
CA LEU A 331 -10.81 -8.84 10.80
C LEU A 331 -10.92 -7.42 10.21
N GLU A 332 -11.15 -7.31 8.91
CA GLU A 332 -11.31 -6.02 8.24
C GLU A 332 -12.62 -5.34 8.64
N ILE A 333 -13.65 -6.14 8.94
CA ILE A 333 -14.96 -5.64 9.35
C ILE A 333 -14.86 -4.97 10.72
N GLU A 334 -14.14 -5.58 11.66
CA GLU A 334 -13.93 -4.99 12.99
C GLU A 334 -13.12 -3.70 12.91
N GLN A 335 -12.05 -3.66 12.10
CA GLN A 335 -11.28 -2.44 11.85
C GLN A 335 -12.17 -1.33 11.29
N LEU A 336 -13.00 -1.64 10.29
CA LEU A 336 -13.92 -0.66 9.70
C LEU A 336 -14.99 -0.21 10.71
N ARG A 337 -15.52 -1.11 11.54
CA ARG A 337 -16.48 -0.76 12.61
C ARG A 337 -15.86 0.20 13.62
N GLU A 338 -14.61 -0.01 14.02
CA GLU A 338 -13.88 0.87 14.92
C GLU A 338 -13.69 2.27 14.30
N ALA A 339 -13.25 2.34 13.03
CA ALA A 339 -13.13 3.59 12.30
C ALA A 339 -14.47 4.35 12.16
N LEU A 340 -15.56 3.65 11.82
CA LEU A 340 -16.90 4.23 11.72
C LEU A 340 -17.41 4.81 13.04
N ARG A 341 -17.15 4.12 14.17
CA ARG A 341 -17.49 4.61 15.52
C ARG A 341 -16.69 5.88 15.84
N ALA A 342 -15.39 5.88 15.57
CA ALA A 342 -14.52 7.03 15.83
C ALA A 342 -14.94 8.27 15.02
N GLN A 343 -15.35 8.08 13.76
CA GLN A 343 -15.76 9.17 12.86
C GLN A 343 -17.23 9.62 13.05
N ARG A 344 -18.01 9.00 13.94
CA ARG A 344 -19.45 9.28 14.18
C ARG A 344 -20.32 9.22 12.92
N VAL A 345 -19.99 8.31 11.99
CA VAL A 345 -20.74 8.13 10.75
C VAL A 345 -21.97 7.24 11.02
N GLY A 346 -23.09 7.85 11.41
CA GLY A 346 -24.33 7.13 11.80
C GLY A 346 -25.22 6.64 10.66
N THR A 347 -24.86 6.86 9.40
CA THR A 347 -25.71 6.63 8.21
C THR A 347 -25.38 5.34 7.46
N VAL A 348 -24.32 4.61 7.85
CA VAL A 348 -23.86 3.38 7.22
C VAL A 348 -23.83 2.24 8.24
N THR A 349 -24.42 1.09 7.91
CA THR A 349 -24.35 -0.12 8.72
C THR A 349 -23.87 -1.30 7.87
N LEU A 350 -23.18 -2.24 8.51
CA LEU A 350 -22.63 -3.43 7.84
C LEU A 350 -23.48 -4.65 8.22
N ASP A 351 -24.24 -5.18 7.27
CA ASP A 351 -24.96 -6.44 7.39
C ASP A 351 -24.03 -7.58 6.96
N VAL A 352 -23.43 -8.25 7.94
CA VAL A 352 -22.45 -9.32 7.73
C VAL A 352 -23.20 -10.64 7.59
N ARG A 353 -23.09 -11.26 6.41
CA ARG A 353 -23.64 -12.59 6.12
C ARG A 353 -22.55 -13.65 6.26
N GLY A 354 -22.90 -14.91 6.00
CA GLY A 354 -21.93 -16.01 6.08
C GLY A 354 -20.83 -15.93 5.01
N SER A 355 -19.76 -16.69 5.24
CA SER A 355 -18.62 -16.87 4.32
C SER A 355 -19.03 -17.27 2.91
N VAL A 356 -18.27 -16.86 1.90
CA VAL A 356 -18.39 -17.41 0.53
C VAL A 356 -17.23 -18.34 0.17
N ALA A 357 -16.12 -18.25 0.89
CA ALA A 357 -14.91 -19.03 0.70
C ALA A 357 -14.12 -19.09 2.02
N GLY A 358 -13.13 -19.98 2.12
CA GLY A 358 -12.18 -20.04 3.23
C GLY A 358 -10.73 -20.09 2.76
N SER A 359 -9.84 -19.41 3.45
CA SER A 359 -8.39 -19.54 3.31
C SER A 359 -7.76 -19.51 4.69
N ARG A 360 -6.45 -19.75 4.76
CA ARG A 360 -5.72 -19.81 6.03
C ARG A 360 -4.33 -19.24 5.88
N LEU A 361 -3.78 -18.69 6.97
CA LEU A 361 -2.40 -18.24 6.97
C LEU A 361 -1.45 -19.45 6.92
N VAL A 362 -0.50 -19.44 5.99
CA VAL A 362 0.50 -20.49 5.85
C VAL A 362 1.91 -19.92 5.87
N VAL A 363 2.88 -20.79 6.12
CA VAL A 363 4.30 -20.45 6.03
C VAL A 363 4.85 -21.05 4.73
N GLY A 364 5.17 -20.19 3.76
CA GLY A 364 5.91 -20.57 2.56
C GLY A 364 7.40 -20.59 2.84
N VAL A 365 8.03 -21.76 2.89
CA VAL A 365 9.44 -21.92 3.23
C VAL A 365 10.23 -22.30 1.97
N PRO A 366 11.29 -21.56 1.59
CA PRO A 366 12.18 -21.96 0.51
C PRO A 366 12.73 -23.36 0.75
N ARG A 367 12.74 -24.22 -0.28
CA ARG A 367 13.26 -25.60 -0.17
C ARG A 367 14.66 -25.69 0.46
N PRO A 368 15.66 -24.86 0.10
CA PRO A 368 16.98 -24.91 0.74
C PRO A 368 16.94 -24.62 2.24
N MET A 369 16.03 -23.75 2.68
CA MET A 369 15.78 -23.46 4.09
C MET A 369 15.10 -24.66 4.78
N ALA A 370 14.07 -25.24 4.16
CA ALA A 370 13.35 -26.39 4.71
C ALA A 370 14.27 -27.61 4.94
N GLU A 371 15.21 -27.86 4.01
CA GLU A 371 16.22 -28.92 4.13
C GLU A 371 17.17 -28.67 5.32
N LYS A 372 17.74 -27.46 5.43
CA LYS A 372 18.63 -27.08 6.56
C LYS A 372 17.92 -27.06 7.91
N LEU A 373 16.62 -26.76 7.91
CA LEU A 373 15.78 -26.81 9.10
C LEU A 373 15.26 -28.24 9.40
N ARG A 374 15.51 -29.21 8.51
CA ARG A 374 15.01 -30.60 8.59
C ARG A 374 13.49 -30.67 8.68
N LEU A 375 12.79 -29.75 8.01
CA LEU A 375 11.33 -29.74 7.96
C LEU A 375 10.77 -30.85 7.08
N LEU A 376 11.58 -31.44 6.19
CA LEU A 376 11.16 -32.55 5.33
C LEU A 376 11.15 -33.90 6.06
N ASP A 377 11.92 -34.02 7.15
CA ASP A 377 12.06 -35.27 7.92
C ASP A 377 10.94 -35.46 8.97
N ARG A 378 10.02 -34.50 9.08
CA ARG A 378 9.13 -34.38 10.25
C ARG A 378 7.84 -35.22 10.20
N GLY A 379 7.54 -35.84 9.06
CA GLY A 379 6.25 -36.52 8.82
C GLY A 379 5.05 -35.58 8.99
N ASP A 380 3.99 -36.08 9.61
CA ASP A 380 2.69 -35.38 9.76
C ASP A 380 2.65 -34.35 10.91
N ARG A 381 3.78 -34.11 11.60
CA ARG A 381 3.81 -33.12 12.68
C ARG A 381 3.67 -31.71 12.10
N LEU A 382 2.76 -30.90 12.65
CA LEU A 382 2.56 -29.48 12.27
C LEU A 382 3.59 -28.55 12.93
N LEU A 383 3.91 -27.39 12.31
CA LEU A 383 4.85 -26.40 12.88
C LEU A 383 4.25 -25.78 14.14
N THR A 384 5.04 -25.25 15.05
CA THR A 384 4.52 -24.30 16.07
C THR A 384 5.01 -22.89 15.80
N TRP A 385 4.26 -21.86 16.21
CA TRP A 385 4.72 -20.48 16.07
C TRP A 385 6.02 -20.21 16.83
N ASN A 386 6.27 -20.90 17.95
CA ASN A 386 7.54 -20.82 18.67
C ASN A 386 8.72 -21.41 17.88
N GLU A 387 8.50 -22.51 17.15
CA GLU A 387 9.49 -23.05 16.23
C GLU A 387 9.77 -22.06 15.10
N VAL A 388 8.72 -21.50 14.49
CA VAL A 388 8.84 -20.48 13.43
C VAL A 388 9.69 -19.32 13.95
N LEU A 389 9.33 -18.69 15.07
CA LEU A 389 10.06 -17.57 15.69
C LEU A 389 11.52 -17.90 16.01
N SER A 390 11.85 -19.16 16.32
CA SER A 390 13.21 -19.57 16.64
C SER A 390 14.18 -19.53 15.45
N TRP A 391 13.66 -19.51 14.21
CA TRP A 391 14.48 -19.53 13.00
C TRP A 391 15.35 -18.28 12.86
N SER A 392 14.93 -17.14 13.40
CA SER A 392 15.71 -15.90 13.43
C SER A 392 17.06 -16.05 14.15
N ARG A 393 17.08 -16.83 15.23
CA ARG A 393 18.33 -17.15 15.97
C ARG A 393 19.30 -18.01 15.17
N ARG A 394 18.82 -18.65 14.11
CA ARG A 394 19.61 -19.46 13.17
C ARG A 394 19.94 -18.67 11.88
N GLY A 395 19.64 -17.36 11.86
CA GLY A 395 19.87 -16.49 10.72
C GLY A 395 18.89 -16.72 9.57
N TYR A 396 17.64 -17.05 9.85
CA TYR A 396 16.57 -17.05 8.85
C TYR A 396 15.58 -15.93 9.14
N PHE A 397 14.88 -15.46 8.12
CA PHE A 397 14.03 -14.29 8.19
C PHE A 397 12.60 -14.59 7.78
N PHE A 398 11.72 -13.60 8.02
CA PHE A 398 10.34 -13.62 7.57
C PHE A 398 10.07 -12.49 6.57
N GLY A 399 9.25 -12.78 5.58
CA GLY A 399 8.58 -11.80 4.75
C GLY A 399 7.10 -11.81 5.07
N ARG A 400 6.50 -10.64 5.24
CA ARG A 400 5.05 -10.47 5.39
C ARG A 400 4.62 -9.16 4.76
N ALA A 401 3.32 -9.02 4.52
CA ALA A 401 2.75 -7.75 4.10
C ALA A 401 2.58 -6.78 5.30
N ASN A 402 2.43 -5.51 4.99
CA ASN A 402 2.21 -4.43 5.95
C ASN A 402 0.85 -4.62 6.65
N PRO A 403 0.82 -4.63 8.00
CA PRO A 403 -0.41 -4.92 8.74
C PRO A 403 -1.42 -3.77 8.73
N ARG A 404 -1.03 -2.56 8.28
CA ARG A 404 -1.94 -1.43 8.09
C ARG A 404 -2.73 -1.54 6.78
N THR A 405 -2.16 -2.20 5.78
CA THR A 405 -2.70 -2.24 4.41
C THR A 405 -3.03 -3.64 3.93
N SER A 406 -2.81 -4.69 4.72
CA SER A 406 -3.08 -6.06 4.33
C SER A 406 -3.63 -6.90 5.49
N SER A 407 -4.74 -7.60 5.23
CA SER A 407 -5.38 -8.54 6.17
C SER A 407 -4.44 -9.69 6.51
N THR A 408 -3.71 -10.16 5.51
CA THR A 408 -2.69 -11.20 5.65
C THR A 408 -1.51 -10.70 6.48
N GLY A 409 -1.06 -9.47 6.24
CA GLY A 409 -0.04 -8.81 7.06
C GLY A 409 -0.44 -8.65 8.52
N LEU A 410 -1.69 -8.23 8.76
CA LEU A 410 -2.27 -8.07 10.10
C LEU A 410 -2.39 -9.42 10.82
N ALA A 411 -2.94 -10.44 10.15
CA ALA A 411 -3.07 -11.78 10.70
C ALA A 411 -1.70 -12.40 11.03
N ALA A 412 -0.71 -12.22 10.16
CA ALA A 412 0.67 -12.67 10.39
C ALA A 412 1.30 -11.97 11.60
N THR A 413 1.10 -10.65 11.73
CA THR A 413 1.59 -9.87 12.89
C THR A 413 0.96 -10.38 14.18
N ALA A 414 -0.37 -10.54 14.20
CA ALA A 414 -1.09 -11.02 15.36
C ALA A 414 -0.64 -12.43 15.79
N ALA A 415 -0.46 -13.35 14.83
CA ALA A 415 0.05 -14.69 15.09
C ALA A 415 1.45 -14.67 15.72
N LEU A 416 2.38 -13.89 15.15
CA LEU A 416 3.75 -13.77 15.68
C LEU A 416 3.78 -13.13 17.07
N TYR A 417 2.95 -12.09 17.30
CA TYR A 417 2.93 -11.37 18.58
C TYR A 417 2.32 -12.23 19.68
N ARG A 418 1.21 -12.93 19.43
CA ARG A 418 0.61 -13.89 20.36
C ARG A 418 1.62 -14.94 20.79
N ALA A 419 2.37 -15.50 19.83
CA ALA A 419 3.40 -16.49 20.10
C ALA A 419 4.58 -15.93 20.90
N ALA A 420 5.09 -14.75 20.52
CA ALA A 420 6.22 -14.12 21.20
C ALA A 420 5.89 -13.73 22.66
N LEU A 421 4.66 -13.30 22.90
CA LEU A 421 4.18 -12.90 24.22
C LEU A 421 3.63 -14.07 25.05
N GLY A 422 3.28 -15.19 24.41
CA GLY A 422 2.58 -16.31 25.04
C GLY A 422 1.18 -15.89 25.53
N ARG A 423 0.46 -15.10 24.73
CA ARG A 423 -0.85 -14.53 25.06
C ARG A 423 -1.90 -14.90 24.04
N ASP A 424 -3.08 -15.31 24.51
CA ASP A 424 -4.19 -15.65 23.63
C ASP A 424 -4.90 -14.42 23.07
N VAL A 425 -4.90 -13.32 23.83
CA VAL A 425 -5.52 -12.04 23.46
C VAL A 425 -4.44 -10.96 23.45
N LEU A 426 -4.39 -10.18 22.38
CA LEU A 426 -3.55 -9.00 22.26
C LEU A 426 -4.34 -7.76 22.68
N SER A 427 -4.53 -7.62 23.99
CA SER A 427 -5.06 -6.39 24.59
C SER A 427 -3.99 -5.30 24.64
N GLU A 428 -4.41 -4.06 24.88
CA GLU A 428 -3.50 -2.93 25.13
C GLU A 428 -2.49 -3.24 26.24
N GLU A 429 -2.95 -3.74 27.39
CA GLU A 429 -2.09 -4.17 28.50
C GLU A 429 -1.06 -5.23 28.09
N ALA A 430 -1.45 -6.19 27.25
CA ALA A 430 -0.54 -7.25 26.79
C ALA A 430 0.56 -6.71 25.85
N LEU A 431 0.24 -5.66 25.07
CA LEU A 431 1.13 -5.07 24.07
C LEU A 431 2.05 -3.99 24.66
N ASP A 432 1.61 -3.31 25.72
CA ASP A 432 2.31 -2.17 26.30
C ASP A 432 3.31 -2.54 27.40
N GLY A 433 3.32 -3.80 27.85
CA GLY A 433 4.27 -4.26 28.86
C GLY A 433 5.73 -4.09 28.44
N THR A 434 6.61 -3.72 29.38
CA THR A 434 8.06 -3.56 29.15
C THR A 434 8.72 -4.78 28.49
N GLU A 435 8.41 -5.98 28.98
CA GLU A 435 8.91 -7.22 28.38
C GLU A 435 8.26 -7.53 27.03
N ALA A 436 7.07 -7.00 26.76
CA ALA A 436 6.40 -7.16 25.48
C ALA A 436 7.16 -6.40 24.39
N ALA A 437 7.41 -5.11 24.59
CA ALA A 437 8.12 -4.25 23.63
C ALA A 437 9.43 -4.87 23.14
N LYS A 438 10.25 -5.39 24.05
CA LYS A 438 11.53 -6.07 23.72
C LYS A 438 11.34 -7.35 22.92
N ARG A 439 10.36 -8.20 23.29
CA ARG A 439 10.08 -9.44 22.56
C ARG A 439 9.52 -9.16 21.17
N LEU A 440 8.61 -8.19 21.05
CA LEU A 440 8.02 -7.77 19.79
C LEU A 440 9.05 -7.10 18.88
N HIS A 441 9.94 -6.28 19.43
CA HIS A 441 11.07 -5.73 18.67
C HIS A 441 11.94 -6.84 18.08
N ALA A 442 12.26 -7.88 18.86
CA ALA A 442 13.00 -9.03 18.34
C ALA A 442 12.27 -9.78 17.21
N VAL A 443 10.93 -9.80 17.21
CA VAL A 443 10.13 -10.32 16.09
C VAL A 443 10.29 -9.43 14.86
N GLU A 444 10.12 -8.11 14.98
CA GLU A 444 10.21 -7.18 13.85
C GLU A 444 11.62 -7.04 13.27
N GLN A 445 12.65 -7.39 14.04
CA GLN A 445 14.03 -7.47 13.55
C GLN A 445 14.28 -8.72 12.70
N ALA A 446 13.44 -9.75 12.83
CA ALA A 446 13.47 -10.94 11.99
C ALA A 446 12.68 -10.78 10.68
N VAL A 447 11.88 -9.72 10.55
CA VAL A 447 11.13 -9.41 9.32
C VAL A 447 12.07 -8.68 8.36
N ALA A 448 12.53 -9.37 7.32
CA ALA A 448 13.50 -8.84 6.35
C ALA A 448 12.86 -7.96 5.28
N ARG A 449 11.55 -8.10 5.06
CA ARG A 449 10.81 -7.34 4.05
C ARG A 449 9.37 -7.13 4.48
N ASP A 450 8.93 -5.89 4.28
CA ASP A 450 7.59 -5.42 4.56
C ASP A 450 7.11 -4.66 3.31
N ASP A 451 6.33 -5.34 2.48
CA ASP A 451 5.67 -4.75 1.31
C ASP A 451 4.22 -4.45 1.64
N ASP A 452 3.60 -3.50 0.94
CA ASP A 452 2.19 -3.12 1.20
C ASP A 452 1.20 -4.29 1.04
N GLU A 453 1.49 -5.25 0.15
CA GLU A 453 0.59 -6.33 -0.25
C GLU A 453 1.34 -7.67 -0.40
N PRO A 454 0.71 -8.83 -0.11
CA PRO A 454 1.35 -10.14 -0.16
C PRO A 454 1.78 -10.54 -1.58
N GLU A 455 1.08 -10.07 -2.61
CA GLU A 455 1.41 -10.32 -4.02
C GLU A 455 2.71 -9.62 -4.43
N ARG A 456 2.97 -8.42 -3.89
CA ARG A 456 4.24 -7.69 -4.12
C ARG A 456 5.41 -8.39 -3.44
N LEU A 457 5.21 -8.86 -2.21
CA LEU A 457 6.20 -9.66 -1.49
C LEU A 457 6.56 -10.91 -2.30
N LEU A 458 5.56 -11.69 -2.70
CA LEU A 458 5.78 -12.90 -3.49
C LEU A 458 6.37 -12.60 -4.88
N CYS A 459 6.04 -11.47 -5.48
CA CYS A 459 6.69 -11.02 -6.71
C CYS A 459 8.18 -10.71 -6.51
N ALA A 460 8.54 -10.06 -5.40
CA ALA A 460 9.94 -9.80 -5.05
C ALA A 460 10.71 -11.11 -4.78
N VAL A 461 10.07 -12.07 -4.12
CA VAL A 461 10.63 -13.43 -3.92
C VAL A 461 10.84 -14.13 -5.27
N ARG A 462 9.85 -14.09 -6.17
CA ARG A 462 9.96 -14.65 -7.53
C ARG A 462 11.12 -14.05 -8.31
N ALA A 463 11.38 -12.76 -8.15
CA ALA A 463 12.45 -12.01 -8.83
C ALA A 463 13.81 -12.05 -8.10
N SER A 464 13.89 -12.70 -6.94
CA SER A 464 15.11 -12.74 -6.12
C SER A 464 16.20 -13.60 -6.77
N ARG A 465 17.47 -13.27 -6.50
CA ARG A 465 18.61 -14.03 -7.04
C ARG A 465 18.92 -15.23 -6.15
N PRO A 466 19.22 -16.42 -6.71
CA PRO A 466 19.76 -17.54 -5.95
C PRO A 466 20.97 -17.12 -5.10
N GLY A 467 21.07 -17.60 -3.86
CA GLY A 467 22.11 -17.20 -2.90
C GLY A 467 21.77 -15.95 -2.07
N SER A 468 20.75 -15.17 -2.43
CA SER A 468 20.34 -14.01 -1.63
C SER A 468 19.52 -14.44 -0.39
N ASP A 469 19.53 -13.62 0.68
CA ASP A 469 18.75 -13.92 1.89
C ASP A 469 17.24 -14.03 1.58
N LEU A 470 16.72 -13.22 0.65
CA LEU A 470 15.31 -13.26 0.23
C LEU A 470 14.97 -14.57 -0.51
N HIS A 471 15.90 -15.11 -1.29
CA HIS A 471 15.71 -16.35 -2.05
C HIS A 471 15.82 -17.60 -1.17
N ASP A 472 16.87 -17.67 -0.34
CA ASP A 472 17.27 -18.93 0.32
C ASP A 472 16.99 -18.97 1.82
N ARG A 473 16.74 -17.83 2.47
CA ARG A 473 16.70 -17.72 3.94
C ARG A 473 15.48 -17.00 4.49
N THR A 474 14.52 -16.63 3.64
CA THR A 474 13.32 -15.89 4.04
C THR A 474 12.08 -16.74 3.83
N ALA A 475 11.40 -17.12 4.92
CA ALA A 475 10.07 -17.72 4.85
C ALA A 475 9.02 -16.62 4.68
N VAL A 476 7.98 -16.86 3.90
CA VAL A 476 6.88 -15.90 3.68
C VAL A 476 5.62 -16.30 4.44
N LEU A 477 4.99 -15.32 5.09
CA LEU A 477 3.73 -15.49 5.79
C LEU A 477 2.63 -14.88 4.93
N VAL A 478 1.88 -15.74 4.24
CA VAL A 478 0.86 -15.35 3.26
C VAL A 478 -0.39 -16.21 3.38
N SER A 479 -1.49 -15.83 2.71
CA SER A 479 -2.66 -16.70 2.62
C SER A 479 -2.31 -17.94 1.79
N GLN A 480 -2.95 -19.07 2.09
CA GLN A 480 -2.76 -20.31 1.36
C GLN A 480 -3.05 -20.11 -0.13
N LYS A 481 -4.15 -19.40 -0.44
CA LYS A 481 -4.55 -19.05 -1.79
C LYS A 481 -3.46 -18.29 -2.54
N THR A 482 -2.88 -17.22 -1.98
CA THR A 482 -1.82 -16.46 -2.68
C THR A 482 -0.58 -17.32 -2.93
N LEU A 483 -0.24 -18.23 -1.99
CA LEU A 483 0.89 -19.15 -2.17
C LEU A 483 0.63 -20.22 -3.24
N ILE A 484 -0.63 -20.66 -3.39
CA ILE A 484 -1.05 -21.54 -4.48
C ILE A 484 -0.87 -20.84 -5.82
N ASP A 485 -1.34 -19.60 -5.95
CA ASP A 485 -1.16 -18.78 -7.17
C ASP A 485 0.31 -18.59 -7.52
N TYR A 486 1.15 -18.33 -6.49
CA TYR A 486 2.60 -18.23 -6.67
C TYR A 486 3.17 -19.51 -7.29
N ARG A 487 2.83 -20.68 -6.74
CA ARG A 487 3.34 -21.98 -7.19
C ARG A 487 2.82 -22.38 -8.57
N ARG A 488 1.57 -22.03 -8.91
CA ARG A 488 0.99 -22.25 -10.24
C ARG A 488 1.62 -21.37 -11.32
N GLY A 489 2.36 -20.34 -10.92
CA GLY A 489 2.95 -19.37 -11.84
C GLY A 489 1.95 -18.32 -12.30
N ASP A 490 0.82 -18.19 -11.60
CA ASP A 490 -0.21 -17.22 -11.92
C ASP A 490 0.32 -15.78 -11.72
N SER A 491 -0.40 -14.83 -12.31
CA SER A 491 -0.14 -13.40 -12.13
C SER A 491 -0.53 -12.98 -10.72
N LEU A 492 0.45 -12.61 -9.90
CA LEU A 492 0.24 -12.13 -8.52
C LEU A 492 -0.24 -10.67 -8.49
N ASP A 493 0.39 -9.79 -9.25
CA ASP A 493 -0.10 -8.45 -9.60
C ASP A 493 0.10 -8.36 -11.11
N GLY A 494 -0.76 -7.66 -11.87
CA GLY A 494 -0.60 -7.49 -13.32
C GLY A 494 0.71 -6.78 -13.73
N ARG A 495 1.52 -6.38 -12.74
CA ARG A 495 2.89 -5.83 -12.84
C ARG A 495 4.00 -6.84 -12.55
N CYS A 496 3.66 -8.01 -12.02
CA CYS A 496 4.62 -9.06 -11.76
C CYS A 496 4.96 -9.80 -13.06
N PRO A 497 6.23 -9.83 -13.49
CA PRO A 497 6.60 -10.51 -14.72
C PRO A 497 6.21 -12.01 -14.65
N LEU A 498 5.55 -12.51 -15.72
CA LEU A 498 5.38 -13.94 -15.99
C LEU A 498 6.79 -14.58 -16.15
N PRO A 499 6.96 -15.87 -15.81
CA PRO A 499 8.23 -16.39 -15.30
C PRO A 499 9.34 -16.38 -16.36
N PRO A 500 10.59 -16.00 -16.02
CA PRO A 500 11.73 -16.66 -16.65
C PRO A 500 11.77 -18.11 -16.15
N GLY A 501 12.09 -19.05 -17.04
CA GLY A 501 12.38 -20.43 -16.61
C GLY A 501 13.54 -20.50 -15.60
N ALA A 502 13.69 -21.66 -14.96
CA ALA A 502 14.79 -22.07 -14.04
C ALA A 502 15.37 -20.96 -13.14
N GLY A 503 14.88 -20.85 -11.89
CA GLY A 503 15.54 -20.03 -10.87
C GLY A 503 14.65 -19.38 -9.80
N GLN A 504 13.32 -19.50 -9.86
CA GLN A 504 12.46 -19.00 -8.78
C GLN A 504 12.56 -19.89 -7.53
N PRO A 505 12.44 -19.32 -6.30
CA PRO A 505 12.35 -20.12 -5.08
C PRO A 505 11.18 -21.09 -5.12
N ASP A 506 11.45 -22.37 -4.91
CA ASP A 506 10.43 -23.38 -4.62
C ASP A 506 9.97 -23.22 -3.16
N LEU A 507 8.80 -22.62 -2.97
CA LEU A 507 8.21 -22.36 -1.67
C LEU A 507 7.32 -23.53 -1.25
N LEU A 508 7.78 -24.27 -0.25
CA LEU A 508 7.02 -25.35 0.37
C LEU A 508 5.99 -24.78 1.34
N THR A 509 4.76 -25.30 1.30
CA THR A 509 3.67 -24.85 2.18
C THR A 509 3.70 -25.63 3.49
N PHE A 510 3.77 -24.92 4.61
CA PHE A 510 3.63 -25.51 5.94
C PHE A 510 2.49 -24.87 6.71
N ALA A 511 1.65 -25.72 7.30
CA ALA A 511 0.65 -25.33 8.28
C ALA A 511 1.24 -25.29 9.70
N VAL A 512 0.67 -24.43 10.54
CA VAL A 512 1.07 -24.23 11.94
C VAL A 512 -0.01 -24.81 12.85
N GLN A 513 0.40 -25.57 13.85
CA GLN A 513 -0.44 -26.24 14.82
C GLN A 513 -1.18 -25.25 15.70
N GLY A 514 -2.45 -25.57 15.96
CA GLY A 514 -3.21 -25.03 17.08
C GLY A 514 -3.81 -23.65 16.86
N GLU A 515 -3.27 -22.82 15.96
CA GLU A 515 -3.57 -21.39 15.93
C GLU A 515 -3.27 -20.71 14.57
N THR A 516 -3.66 -21.33 13.46
CA THR A 516 -3.51 -20.68 12.15
C THR A 516 -4.65 -19.69 11.92
N PRO A 517 -4.37 -18.37 11.73
CA PRO A 517 -5.40 -17.40 11.38
C PRO A 517 -6.26 -17.82 10.18
N LEU A 518 -7.57 -17.72 10.37
CA LEU A 518 -8.60 -17.97 9.35
C LEU A 518 -8.85 -16.70 8.52
N PHE A 519 -8.97 -16.88 7.20
CA PHE A 519 -9.54 -15.91 6.29
C PHE A 519 -10.91 -16.45 5.84
N ASP A 520 -11.97 -15.93 6.44
CA ASP A 520 -13.35 -16.44 6.35
C ASP A 520 -14.17 -15.81 5.22
N HIS A 521 -13.59 -14.87 4.45
CA HIS A 521 -14.19 -14.22 3.28
C HIS A 521 -15.71 -13.99 3.38
N PRO A 522 -16.19 -13.20 4.35
CA PRO A 522 -17.62 -12.97 4.56
C PRO A 522 -18.25 -12.14 3.45
N TYR A 523 -19.56 -12.31 3.26
CA TYR A 523 -20.35 -11.45 2.36
C TYR A 523 -20.96 -10.31 3.14
N VAL A 524 -20.50 -9.07 2.92
CA VAL A 524 -20.96 -7.90 3.67
C VAL A 524 -21.84 -7.02 2.80
N VAL A 525 -23.10 -6.83 3.21
CA VAL A 525 -24.01 -5.88 2.58
C VAL A 525 -23.86 -4.52 3.26
N ILE A 526 -23.61 -3.49 2.46
CA ILE A 526 -23.44 -2.13 2.96
C ILE A 526 -24.80 -1.44 2.94
N ASN A 527 -25.38 -1.28 4.12
CA ASN A 527 -26.65 -0.59 4.33
C ASN A 527 -26.41 0.92 4.50
N ARG A 528 -27.27 1.71 3.88
CA ARG A 528 -27.21 3.18 3.90
C ARG A 528 -28.57 3.79 4.18
N THR A 529 -28.57 5.09 4.47
CA THR A 529 -29.78 5.91 4.50
C THR A 529 -29.70 6.96 3.38
N PRO A 530 -30.65 6.98 2.41
CA PRO A 530 -31.79 6.06 2.27
C PRO A 530 -31.35 4.63 1.86
N PRO A 531 -32.17 3.61 2.16
CA PRO A 531 -31.86 2.22 1.83
C PRO A 531 -31.86 1.97 0.32
N MET A 532 -31.17 0.92 -0.11
CA MET A 532 -31.19 0.45 -1.50
C MET A 532 -32.59 0.02 -1.94
N SER A 533 -32.89 0.12 -3.24
CA SER A 533 -34.20 -0.28 -3.78
C SER A 533 -34.45 -1.79 -3.60
N PRO A 534 -35.71 -2.24 -3.51
CA PRO A 534 -36.03 -3.66 -3.40
C PRO A 534 -35.47 -4.52 -4.54
N GLU A 535 -35.45 -4.00 -5.76
CA GLU A 535 -34.88 -4.69 -6.93
C GLU A 535 -33.37 -4.88 -6.78
N ARG A 536 -32.66 -3.86 -6.29
CA ARG A 536 -31.22 -3.96 -6.02
C ARG A 536 -30.93 -4.92 -4.87
N ARG A 537 -31.70 -4.87 -3.79
CA ARG A 537 -31.60 -5.80 -2.65
C ARG A 537 -31.76 -7.25 -3.12
N ARG A 538 -32.73 -7.53 -3.98
CA ARG A 538 -32.93 -8.87 -4.53
C ARG A 538 -31.71 -9.39 -5.30
N VAL A 539 -31.11 -8.57 -6.17
CA VAL A 539 -29.89 -8.98 -6.90
C VAL A 539 -28.72 -9.25 -5.93
N VAL A 540 -28.57 -8.44 -4.88
CA VAL A 540 -27.57 -8.67 -3.82
C VAL A 540 -27.81 -10.01 -3.10
N ASP A 541 -29.07 -10.31 -2.77
CA ASP A 541 -29.44 -11.56 -2.09
C ASP A 541 -29.23 -12.79 -3.00
N ASP A 542 -29.64 -12.69 -4.26
CA ASP A 542 -29.49 -13.77 -5.26
C ASP A 542 -28.02 -14.01 -5.60
N LEU A 543 -27.19 -12.96 -5.66
CA LEU A 543 -25.74 -13.09 -5.84
C LEU A 543 -25.09 -13.82 -4.66
N TYR A 544 -25.50 -13.52 -3.41
CA TYR A 544 -25.01 -14.24 -2.23
C TYR A 544 -25.37 -15.73 -2.30
N ALA A 545 -26.61 -16.06 -2.66
CA ALA A 545 -27.04 -17.44 -2.83
C ALA A 545 -26.27 -18.15 -3.95
N PHE A 546 -26.05 -17.49 -5.08
CA PHE A 546 -25.26 -18.01 -6.19
C PHE A 546 -23.83 -18.33 -5.78
N LEU A 547 -23.15 -17.41 -5.08
CA LEU A 547 -21.77 -17.61 -4.64
C LEU A 547 -21.62 -18.81 -3.69
N ARG A 548 -22.66 -19.13 -2.92
CA ARG A 548 -22.70 -20.32 -2.04
C ARG A 548 -23.21 -21.59 -2.73
N GLY A 549 -23.64 -21.49 -3.99
CA GLY A 549 -24.12 -22.61 -4.79
C GLY A 549 -23.00 -23.53 -5.29
N PRO A 550 -23.33 -24.76 -5.70
CA PRO A 550 -22.33 -25.79 -6.02
C PRO A 550 -21.38 -25.40 -7.16
N GLU A 551 -21.86 -24.73 -8.20
CA GLU A 551 -21.03 -24.28 -9.33
C GLU A 551 -19.98 -23.24 -8.86
N ALA A 552 -20.42 -22.25 -8.09
CA ALA A 552 -19.52 -21.22 -7.58
C ALA A 552 -18.51 -21.79 -6.57
N GLN A 553 -18.95 -22.69 -5.70
CA GLN A 553 -18.07 -23.36 -4.74
C GLN A 553 -17.02 -24.24 -5.41
N GLN A 554 -17.35 -24.96 -6.49
CA GLN A 554 -16.36 -25.71 -7.28
C GLN A 554 -15.31 -24.78 -7.90
N ARG A 555 -15.74 -23.68 -8.54
CA ARG A 555 -14.82 -22.68 -9.11
C ARG A 555 -13.91 -22.04 -8.05
N LEU A 556 -14.41 -21.81 -6.85
CA LEU A 556 -13.62 -21.30 -5.72
C LEU A 556 -12.57 -22.32 -5.26
N ARG A 557 -12.92 -23.61 -5.19
CA ARG A 557 -11.95 -24.68 -4.89
C ARG A 557 -10.88 -24.81 -5.94
N GLU A 558 -11.26 -24.79 -7.22
CA GLU A 558 -10.31 -24.78 -8.35
C GLU A 558 -9.38 -23.57 -8.29
N ALA A 559 -9.89 -22.42 -7.85
CA ALA A 559 -9.11 -21.22 -7.67
C ALA A 559 -8.14 -21.27 -6.47
N GLY A 560 -8.25 -22.24 -5.55
CA GLY A 560 -7.35 -22.37 -4.40
C GLY A 560 -7.97 -22.04 -3.04
N TYR A 561 -9.30 -21.85 -2.96
CA TYR A 561 -10.01 -21.62 -1.70
C TYR A 561 -10.60 -22.91 -1.14
N HIS A 562 -10.86 -22.93 0.16
CA HIS A 562 -11.79 -23.87 0.76
C HIS A 562 -13.22 -23.43 0.47
N ASP A 563 -14.11 -24.40 0.34
CA ASP A 563 -15.54 -24.11 0.21
C ASP A 563 -16.19 -23.76 1.57
N VAL A 564 -17.46 -23.36 1.54
CA VAL A 564 -18.24 -23.02 2.73
C VAL A 564 -18.51 -24.19 3.68
N HIS A 565 -18.19 -25.41 3.27
CA HIS A 565 -18.25 -26.64 4.08
C HIS A 565 -16.88 -27.05 4.62
N GLY A 566 -15.82 -26.31 4.30
CA GLY A 566 -14.45 -26.57 4.73
C GLY A 566 -13.72 -27.63 3.89
N GLN A 567 -14.24 -28.00 2.71
CA GLN A 567 -13.50 -28.89 1.81
C GLN A 567 -12.27 -28.16 1.26
N ASP A 568 -11.15 -28.89 1.15
CA ASP A 568 -9.87 -28.35 0.68
C ASP A 568 -9.93 -27.89 -0.79
N PRO A 569 -8.96 -27.04 -1.21
CA PRO A 569 -8.80 -26.65 -2.60
C PRO A 569 -8.64 -27.82 -3.58
N ASP A 570 -8.95 -27.59 -4.86
CA ASP A 570 -8.86 -28.57 -5.94
C ASP A 570 -7.79 -28.16 -6.98
N PRO A 571 -6.74 -28.98 -7.25
CA PRO A 571 -6.38 -30.20 -6.52
C PRO A 571 -5.83 -29.89 -5.12
N PRO A 572 -5.90 -30.84 -4.17
CA PRO A 572 -5.38 -30.66 -2.81
C PRO A 572 -3.90 -30.28 -2.81
N GLN A 573 -3.55 -29.27 -2.01
CA GLN A 573 -2.22 -28.65 -2.03
C GLN A 573 -1.38 -28.94 -0.77
N ASP A 574 -2.01 -29.46 0.28
CA ASP A 574 -1.41 -29.63 1.61
C ASP A 574 -1.17 -31.12 1.92
N VAL A 575 -0.07 -31.37 2.63
CA VAL A 575 0.34 -32.71 3.08
C VAL A 575 -0.35 -33.03 4.40
N LEU A 576 -1.36 -33.88 4.33
CA LEU A 576 -1.82 -34.87 5.32
C LEU A 576 -2.41 -34.40 6.68
N VAL A 577 -2.31 -33.14 7.12
CA VAL A 577 -2.96 -32.69 8.38
C VAL A 577 -3.57 -31.29 8.28
N THR A 578 -4.89 -31.21 8.43
CA THR A 578 -5.63 -29.94 8.54
C THR A 578 -5.35 -29.30 9.91
N PRO A 579 -4.82 -28.07 9.98
CA PRO A 579 -4.57 -27.40 11.25
C PRO A 579 -5.88 -26.95 11.92
N ARG A 580 -5.83 -26.73 13.24
CA ARG A 580 -6.90 -26.01 13.94
C ARG A 580 -6.88 -24.54 13.50
N LEU A 581 -8.03 -24.06 13.03
CA LEU A 581 -8.21 -22.67 12.62
C LEU A 581 -8.39 -21.74 13.83
N LEU A 582 -7.84 -20.53 13.71
CA LEU A 582 -7.94 -19.46 14.68
C LEU A 582 -8.75 -18.32 14.09
N ASP A 583 -9.92 -18.06 14.67
CA ASP A 583 -10.59 -16.79 14.52
C ASP A 583 -9.89 -15.76 15.42
N LEU A 584 -9.38 -14.69 14.79
CA LEU A 584 -8.72 -13.58 15.45
C LEU A 584 -9.72 -12.46 15.85
N ALA A 585 -10.96 -12.51 15.37
CA ALA A 585 -12.00 -11.56 15.77
C ALA A 585 -12.21 -11.62 17.29
N GLY A 586 -12.20 -10.45 17.93
CA GLY A 586 -12.30 -10.33 19.39
C GLY A 586 -11.07 -10.78 20.18
N LYS A 587 -10.00 -11.25 19.52
CA LYS A 587 -8.72 -11.61 20.17
C LYS A 587 -7.63 -10.57 19.99
N ILE A 588 -7.88 -9.53 19.20
CA ILE A 588 -6.94 -8.43 18.97
C ILE A 588 -7.63 -7.09 19.17
N HIS A 589 -6.96 -6.15 19.83
CA HIS A 589 -7.32 -4.73 19.81
C HIS A 589 -6.50 -4.07 18.69
N TYR A 590 -7.18 -3.62 17.61
CA TYR A 590 -6.52 -3.21 16.36
C TYR A 590 -5.63 -1.97 16.53
N GLY A 591 -6.18 -0.90 17.11
CA GLY A 591 -5.42 0.33 17.38
C GLY A 591 -4.13 0.05 18.16
N PRO A 592 -4.22 -0.54 19.37
CA PRO A 592 -3.06 -0.90 20.16
C PRO A 592 -2.04 -1.81 19.44
N LEU A 593 -2.51 -2.78 18.64
CA LEU A 593 -1.63 -3.66 17.87
C LEU A 593 -0.82 -2.88 16.82
N LEU A 594 -1.48 -2.01 16.06
CA LEU A 594 -0.82 -1.20 15.03
C LEU A 594 0.12 -0.15 15.63
N GLU A 595 -0.24 0.43 16.78
CA GLU A 595 0.63 1.34 17.52
C GLU A 595 1.86 0.60 18.07
N ALA A 596 1.68 -0.59 18.65
CA ALA A 596 2.79 -1.43 19.09
C ALA A 596 3.71 -1.79 17.91
N TRP A 597 3.13 -2.18 16.77
CA TRP A 597 3.88 -2.46 15.54
C TRP A 597 4.70 -1.26 15.06
N ASP A 598 4.10 -0.06 14.98
CA ASP A 598 4.78 1.18 14.59
C ASP A 598 5.96 1.53 15.51
N ARG A 599 5.85 1.22 16.81
CA ARG A 599 6.91 1.46 17.80
C ARG A 599 8.03 0.44 17.67
N VAL A 600 7.69 -0.85 17.73
CA VAL A 600 8.68 -1.93 17.85
C VAL A 600 9.43 -2.22 16.55
N ARG A 601 8.92 -1.78 15.38
CA ARG A 601 9.65 -1.90 14.10
C ARG A 601 10.78 -0.88 13.92
N ARG A 602 10.80 0.20 14.70
CA ARG A 602 11.81 1.27 14.60
C ARG A 602 13.17 0.73 15.02
N SER A 603 14.20 1.07 14.26
CA SER A 603 15.57 0.79 14.69
C SER A 603 15.96 1.69 15.87
N ALA A 604 16.93 1.26 16.65
CA ALA A 604 17.52 2.04 17.73
C ALA A 604 18.97 2.41 17.39
N ALA A 605 19.43 3.57 17.84
CA ALA A 605 20.83 3.96 17.84
C ALA A 605 21.26 4.26 19.28
N VAL A 606 22.01 3.35 19.88
CA VAL A 606 22.34 3.36 21.30
C VAL A 606 23.83 3.59 21.52
N LEU A 607 24.20 4.67 22.20
CA LEU A 607 25.57 4.89 22.67
C LEU A 607 25.64 4.63 24.17
N MET A 608 26.51 3.71 24.59
CA MET A 608 26.80 3.47 26.00
C MET A 608 28.03 4.27 26.42
N ALA A 609 27.87 5.26 27.29
CA ALA A 609 28.97 6.01 27.88
C ALA A 609 29.23 5.48 29.29
N VAL A 610 30.43 4.93 29.51
CA VAL A 610 30.78 4.25 30.76
C VAL A 610 31.90 4.98 31.47
N ASP A 611 31.65 5.36 32.72
CA ASP A 611 32.65 5.93 33.60
C ASP A 611 33.73 4.89 33.90
N VAL A 612 35.00 5.29 33.72
CA VAL A 612 36.17 4.48 34.09
C VAL A 612 37.03 5.16 35.14
N SER A 613 36.50 6.16 35.84
CA SER A 613 37.16 6.85 36.95
C SER A 613 37.54 5.88 38.09
N PRO A 614 38.47 6.28 38.98
CA PRO A 614 38.85 5.46 40.14
C PRO A 614 37.66 5.05 41.04
N ALA A 615 36.58 5.84 41.11
CA ALA A 615 35.38 5.51 41.89
C ALA A 615 34.67 4.23 41.39
N MET A 616 34.88 3.86 40.12
CA MET A 616 34.29 2.67 39.51
C MET A 616 35.05 1.37 39.86
N ASP A 617 36.22 1.47 40.50
CA ASP A 617 36.97 0.32 41.01
C ASP A 617 36.44 -0.19 42.37
N ALA A 618 35.44 0.49 42.94
CA ALA A 618 34.79 0.06 44.17
C ALA A 618 34.10 -1.31 44.02
N SER A 619 34.08 -2.08 45.11
CA SER A 619 33.42 -3.39 45.15
C SER A 619 31.92 -3.28 44.88
N PHE A 620 31.38 -4.22 44.09
CA PHE A 620 29.97 -4.25 43.74
C PHE A 620 29.35 -5.64 43.96
N PRO A 621 28.28 -5.77 44.77
CA PRO A 621 27.66 -7.06 45.06
C PRO A 621 27.14 -7.81 43.82
N GLY A 622 27.34 -9.14 43.78
CA GLY A 622 26.72 -10.03 42.80
C GLY A 622 27.38 -10.12 41.41
N ALA A 623 28.38 -9.29 41.11
CA ALA A 623 29.13 -9.35 39.84
C ALA A 623 30.51 -10.04 39.94
N GLY A 624 30.90 -10.51 41.13
CA GLY A 624 32.21 -11.14 41.36
C GLY A 624 33.40 -10.17 41.25
N GLY A 625 33.18 -8.87 41.46
CA GLY A 625 34.22 -7.85 41.25
C GLY A 625 33.79 -6.42 41.60
N THR A 626 34.09 -5.49 40.69
CA THR A 626 33.93 -4.04 40.85
C THR A 626 32.74 -3.49 40.05
N ARG A 627 32.39 -2.21 40.22
CA ARG A 627 31.36 -1.54 39.40
C ARG A 627 31.70 -1.58 37.91
N LEU A 628 32.98 -1.53 37.54
CA LEU A 628 33.45 -1.75 36.17
C LEU A 628 33.09 -3.15 35.63
N ALA A 629 33.23 -4.20 36.45
CA ALA A 629 32.84 -5.56 36.05
C ALA A 629 31.32 -5.68 35.83
N ALA A 630 30.52 -4.97 36.63
CA ALA A 630 29.08 -4.85 36.42
C ALA A 630 28.75 -4.09 35.12
N ALA A 631 29.45 -2.99 34.83
CA ALA A 631 29.29 -2.23 33.60
C ALA A 631 29.66 -3.05 32.35
N GLU A 632 30.74 -3.84 32.38
CA GLU A 632 31.06 -4.78 31.29
C GLU A 632 29.94 -5.79 31.04
N THR A 633 29.33 -6.29 32.12
CA THR A 633 28.20 -7.22 32.03
C THR A 633 26.98 -6.55 31.39
N ALA A 634 26.73 -5.28 31.73
CA ALA A 634 25.70 -4.47 31.09
C ALA A 634 25.97 -4.28 29.59
N ILE A 635 27.20 -3.91 29.20
CA ILE A 635 27.61 -3.76 27.79
C ILE A 635 27.33 -5.06 27.00
N ARG A 636 27.79 -6.20 27.50
CA ARG A 636 27.60 -7.51 26.85
C ARG A 636 26.13 -7.89 26.74
N ARG A 637 25.30 -7.53 27.73
CA ARG A 637 23.86 -7.81 27.71
C ARG A 637 23.11 -6.88 26.75
N SER A 638 23.40 -5.59 26.76
CA SER A 638 22.79 -4.60 25.84
C SER A 638 23.02 -4.97 24.39
N ARG A 639 24.24 -5.42 24.02
CA ARG A 639 24.53 -5.90 22.66
C ARG A 639 23.60 -7.02 22.22
N ARG A 640 23.23 -7.96 23.11
CA ARG A 640 22.32 -9.09 22.79
C ARG A 640 20.86 -8.67 22.58
N LEU A 641 20.49 -7.46 23.00
CA LEU A 641 19.15 -6.90 22.80
C LEU A 641 19.00 -6.22 21.43
N MET A 642 20.11 -5.85 20.79
CA MET A 642 20.12 -5.13 19.51
C MET A 642 19.82 -6.08 18.35
N GLY A 643 18.87 -5.70 17.52
CA GLY A 643 18.54 -6.34 16.26
C GLY A 643 19.48 -5.98 15.12
N ALA A 644 19.31 -6.64 13.98
CA ALA A 644 20.19 -6.47 12.82
C ALA A 644 20.16 -5.06 12.21
N ARG A 645 19.08 -4.30 12.44
CA ARG A 645 18.90 -2.92 11.94
C ARG A 645 19.27 -1.85 12.96
N ASP A 646 19.54 -2.23 14.20
CA ASP A 646 19.93 -1.29 15.26
C ASP A 646 21.39 -0.90 15.12
N GLN A 647 21.79 0.14 15.84
CA GLN A 647 23.17 0.56 15.98
C GLN A 647 23.52 0.64 17.45
N ILE A 648 24.71 0.16 17.82
CA ILE A 648 25.21 0.24 19.19
C ILE A 648 26.70 0.59 19.22
N GLY A 649 27.09 1.47 20.14
CA GLY A 649 28.48 1.89 20.35
C GLY A 649 28.81 1.98 21.84
N VAL A 650 30.11 2.03 22.15
CA VAL A 650 30.61 2.12 23.53
C VAL A 650 31.70 3.18 23.62
N TRP A 651 31.51 4.14 24.52
CA TRP A 651 32.50 5.11 24.96
C TRP A 651 32.87 4.85 26.41
N THR A 652 34.14 5.09 26.73
CA THR A 652 34.61 5.20 28.12
C THR A 652 34.97 6.64 28.40
N PHE A 653 34.70 7.12 29.62
CA PHE A 653 35.02 8.49 30.01
C PHE A 653 35.59 8.56 31.43
N ALA A 654 36.48 9.52 31.64
CA ALA A 654 37.08 9.92 32.91
C ALA A 654 37.87 11.21 32.64
N ARG A 655 38.25 11.97 33.67
CA ARG A 655 39.05 13.20 33.48
C ARG A 655 40.40 12.85 32.85
N ASP A 656 40.80 13.59 31.82
CA ASP A 656 42.10 13.44 31.14
C ASP A 656 42.41 12.00 30.64
N LEU A 657 41.37 11.25 30.26
CA LEU A 657 41.49 9.83 29.89
C LEU A 657 42.34 9.55 28.64
N ASP A 658 42.32 10.45 27.65
CA ASP A 658 42.90 10.20 26.33
C ASP A 658 43.63 11.40 25.73
N GLY A 659 44.81 11.72 26.28
CA GLY A 659 45.67 12.80 25.80
C GLY A 659 45.03 14.19 25.97
N GLY A 660 44.45 14.46 27.15
CA GLY A 660 43.71 15.69 27.44
C GLY A 660 42.24 15.67 27.00
N ARG A 661 41.73 14.52 26.51
CA ARG A 661 40.30 14.30 26.26
C ARG A 661 39.68 13.47 27.38
N ASP A 662 38.47 13.87 27.78
CA ASP A 662 37.71 13.18 28.84
C ASP A 662 36.99 11.90 28.41
N HIS A 663 37.16 11.47 27.16
CA HIS A 663 36.48 10.29 26.62
C HIS A 663 37.34 9.60 25.57
N ARG A 664 37.10 8.30 25.41
CA ARG A 664 37.69 7.44 24.40
C ARG A 664 36.60 6.54 23.82
N GLU A 665 36.55 6.44 22.50
CA GLU A 665 35.71 5.47 21.82
C GLU A 665 36.31 4.07 21.94
N GLN A 666 35.55 3.12 22.48
CA GLN A 666 35.94 1.71 22.58
C GLN A 666 35.35 0.91 21.42
N VAL A 667 34.08 1.15 21.11
CA VAL A 667 33.37 0.53 20.00
C VAL A 667 32.65 1.62 19.23
N PRO A 668 32.95 1.81 17.92
CA PRO A 668 32.24 2.77 17.09
C PRO A 668 30.74 2.48 17.04
N LEU A 669 29.92 3.53 17.04
CA LEU A 669 28.49 3.42 16.82
C LEU A 669 28.24 2.92 15.39
N GLY A 670 27.55 1.80 15.26
CA GLY A 670 27.23 1.22 13.96
C GLY A 670 26.37 -0.02 14.08
N PRO A 671 25.95 -0.63 12.96
CA PRO A 671 25.12 -1.82 12.97
C PRO A 671 25.90 -3.07 13.42
N PRO A 672 25.21 -4.06 14.01
CA PRO A 672 25.72 -5.39 14.23
C PRO A 672 26.37 -6.03 13.00
N ASP A 673 27.66 -6.32 13.10
CA ASP A 673 28.39 -7.15 12.15
C ASP A 673 29.43 -8.03 12.89
N PRO A 674 30.03 -9.04 12.23
CA PRO A 674 31.01 -9.89 12.88
C PRO A 674 32.23 -9.14 13.47
N ALA A 675 32.63 -8.01 12.88
CA ALA A 675 33.74 -7.21 13.38
C ALA A 675 33.36 -6.39 14.61
N GLN A 676 32.14 -5.84 14.63
CA GLN A 676 31.58 -5.15 15.78
C GLN A 676 31.38 -6.15 16.94
N ASP A 677 30.91 -7.36 16.67
CA ASP A 677 30.78 -8.43 17.67
C ASP A 677 32.11 -8.81 18.32
N ASP A 678 33.17 -8.92 17.51
CA ASP A 678 34.52 -9.14 17.99
C ASP A 678 35.00 -7.98 18.89
N ARG A 679 34.72 -6.72 18.52
CA ARG A 679 35.03 -5.55 19.36
C ARG A 679 34.30 -5.61 20.70
N PHE A 680 32.99 -5.90 20.71
CA PHE A 680 32.20 -6.06 21.94
C PHE A 680 32.74 -7.19 22.84
N ALA A 681 33.11 -8.33 22.25
CA ALA A 681 33.69 -9.45 22.98
C ALA A 681 35.03 -9.09 23.63
N LYS A 682 35.78 -8.17 23.04
CA LYS A 682 37.09 -7.68 23.49
C LYS A 682 37.02 -6.49 24.46
N VAL A 683 35.87 -5.88 24.69
CA VAL A 683 35.73 -4.77 25.67
C VAL A 683 36.20 -5.26 27.03
N ARG A 684 37.25 -4.61 27.56
CA ARG A 684 37.77 -4.80 28.91
C ARG A 684 37.93 -3.43 29.55
N LEU A 685 37.19 -3.18 30.60
CA LEU A 685 37.22 -1.91 31.31
C LEU A 685 38.28 -1.95 32.40
N ARG A 686 39.03 -0.85 32.53
CA ARG A 686 40.04 -0.67 33.57
C ARG A 686 39.91 0.74 34.13
N PRO A 687 40.18 0.96 35.43
CA PRO A 687 40.26 2.30 35.98
C PRO A 687 41.25 3.15 35.19
N GLY A 688 40.90 4.40 34.95
CA GLY A 688 41.70 5.34 34.16
C GLY A 688 41.30 6.79 34.41
N GLY A 689 42.10 7.70 33.85
CA GLY A 689 41.94 9.13 34.06
C GLY A 689 42.44 9.62 35.43
N SER A 690 42.40 10.93 35.63
CA SER A 690 42.87 11.63 36.84
C SER A 690 41.76 11.89 37.86
N GLY A 691 40.50 11.61 37.52
CA GLY A 691 39.32 11.87 38.35
C GLY A 691 38.01 11.68 37.60
N THR A 692 36.91 12.15 38.19
CA THR A 692 35.55 11.93 37.68
C THR A 692 35.07 13.13 36.87
N VAL A 693 34.47 12.87 35.69
CA VAL A 693 33.85 13.91 34.85
C VAL A 693 32.60 13.37 34.15
N LEU A 694 31.44 14.00 34.34
CA LEU A 694 30.14 13.45 33.92
C LEU A 694 29.49 14.27 32.79
N TYR A 695 29.14 15.54 33.04
CA TYR A 695 28.29 16.31 32.12
C TYR A 695 28.97 16.63 30.78
N GLY A 696 30.29 16.81 30.78
CA GLY A 696 31.08 17.08 29.56
C GLY A 696 31.01 15.92 28.55
N PRO A 697 31.35 14.68 28.96
CA PRO A 697 31.14 13.47 28.16
C PRO A 697 29.70 13.26 27.71
N ILE A 698 28.70 13.44 28.59
CA ILE A 698 27.27 13.30 28.21
C ILE A 698 26.94 14.25 27.06
N ARG A 699 27.29 15.53 27.18
CA ARG A 699 27.04 16.52 26.13
C ARG A 699 27.72 16.17 24.80
N LYS A 700 28.94 15.61 24.84
CA LYS A 700 29.63 15.15 23.63
C LYS A 700 28.93 13.95 22.99
N ALA A 701 28.51 12.97 23.80
CA ALA A 701 27.82 11.77 23.35
C ALA A 701 26.44 12.07 22.74
N VAL A 702 25.66 12.99 23.33
CA VAL A 702 24.39 13.47 22.76
C VAL A 702 24.60 14.08 21.38
N ARG A 703 25.64 14.92 21.22
CA ARG A 703 25.96 15.50 19.90
C ARG A 703 26.39 14.45 18.88
N GLU A 704 27.09 13.41 19.31
CA GLU A 704 27.47 12.32 18.42
C GLU A 704 26.24 11.56 17.91
N LEU A 705 25.33 11.19 18.81
CA LEU A 705 24.07 10.55 18.44
C LEU A 705 23.22 11.41 17.51
N ARG A 706 23.17 12.73 17.73
CA ARG A 706 22.46 13.66 16.83
C ARG A 706 23.04 13.67 15.42
N ARG A 707 24.36 13.57 15.28
CA ARG A 707 25.03 13.49 13.97
C ARG A 707 24.91 12.13 13.30
N SER A 708 24.71 11.07 14.08
CA SER A 708 24.48 9.73 13.55
C SER A 708 23.11 9.65 12.86
N GLY A 709 23.07 9.08 11.64
CA GLY A 709 21.80 8.88 10.90
C GLY A 709 21.79 9.26 9.41
N GLY A 710 22.82 9.96 8.91
CA GLY A 710 22.90 10.42 7.51
C GLY A 710 21.92 11.56 7.20
N ALA A 711 22.02 12.14 6.00
CA ALA A 711 21.14 13.22 5.51
C ALA A 711 19.72 12.72 5.17
N ARG A 712 19.03 12.11 6.14
CA ARG A 712 17.60 11.80 6.07
C ARG A 712 16.82 12.97 6.66
N GLU A 713 15.63 13.26 6.13
CA GLU A 713 14.74 14.28 6.69
C GLU A 713 14.46 13.99 8.17
N GLU A 714 14.74 14.97 9.03
CA GLU A 714 14.39 14.91 10.46
C GLU A 714 12.89 14.65 10.61
N GLY A 715 12.51 13.64 11.40
CA GLY A 715 11.11 13.26 11.60
C GLY A 715 10.54 12.24 10.59
N SER A 716 11.37 11.65 9.73
CA SER A 716 10.96 10.49 8.92
C SER A 716 10.57 9.29 9.81
N ALA A 717 9.56 8.52 9.39
CA ALA A 717 9.11 7.31 10.08
C ALA A 717 10.19 6.21 10.22
N ASP A 718 11.31 6.36 9.48
CA ASP A 718 12.47 5.45 9.50
C ASP A 718 13.67 6.03 10.28
N GLU A 719 13.55 7.19 10.97
CA GLU A 719 14.61 7.69 11.84
C GLU A 719 14.77 6.77 13.07
N PRO A 720 16.01 6.31 13.40
CA PRO A 720 16.22 5.45 14.54
C PRO A 720 15.93 6.18 15.85
N THR A 721 15.36 5.48 16.82
CA THR A 721 15.25 5.99 18.20
C THR A 721 16.65 6.10 18.79
N LYS A 722 17.11 7.33 19.04
CA LYS A 722 18.44 7.61 19.59
C LYS A 722 18.41 7.57 21.12
N ALA A 723 19.35 6.86 21.72
CA ALA A 723 19.50 6.82 23.18
C ALA A 723 20.95 6.83 23.63
N LEU A 724 21.21 7.57 24.70
CA LEU A 724 22.45 7.57 25.46
C LEU A 724 22.21 6.84 26.78
N ILE A 725 22.97 5.78 27.04
CA ILE A 725 23.00 5.09 28.32
C ILE A 725 24.29 5.47 29.02
N VAL A 726 24.20 6.22 30.11
CA VAL A 726 25.33 6.61 30.94
C VAL A 726 25.42 5.62 32.10
N ILE A 727 26.59 5.01 32.32
CA ILE A 727 26.85 4.13 33.45
C ILE A 727 27.95 4.76 34.28
N ALA A 728 27.63 5.24 35.49
CA ALA A 728 28.54 6.04 36.32
C ALA A 728 28.25 5.89 37.81
N ASP A 729 29.10 6.44 38.68
CA ASP A 729 28.87 6.52 40.13
C ASP A 729 28.09 7.78 40.56
N GLY A 730 27.58 8.57 39.59
CA GLY A 730 26.79 9.78 39.86
C GLY A 730 27.59 11.03 40.26
N THR A 731 28.87 10.89 40.61
CA THR A 731 29.74 12.02 41.01
C THR A 731 30.35 12.77 39.82
N ASP A 732 30.65 14.06 40.00
CA ASP A 732 31.34 14.89 38.99
C ASP A 732 32.29 15.89 39.65
N ASP A 733 33.59 15.71 39.49
CA ASP A 733 34.58 16.56 40.15
C ASP A 733 34.53 17.97 39.51
N GLY A 734 34.44 19.02 40.33
CA GLY A 734 34.67 20.41 39.90
C GLY A 734 33.46 21.34 39.96
N GLY A 735 33.16 21.90 41.13
CA GLY A 735 32.11 22.91 41.28
C GLY A 735 30.70 22.34 41.38
N ASN A 736 29.68 23.19 41.27
CA ASN A 736 28.29 22.84 41.59
C ASN A 736 27.68 21.89 40.53
N ALA A 737 27.55 20.60 40.87
CA ALA A 737 26.96 19.57 40.01
C ALA A 737 25.54 19.94 39.55
N ARG A 738 24.72 20.48 40.45
CA ARG A 738 23.33 20.89 40.17
C ARG A 738 23.25 22.00 39.13
N GLU A 739 24.16 22.97 39.15
CA GLU A 739 24.21 24.04 38.13
C GLU A 739 24.58 23.47 36.75
N ARG A 740 25.54 22.56 36.69
CA ARG A 740 25.96 21.90 35.44
C ARG A 740 24.86 21.00 34.87
N ALA A 741 24.18 20.24 35.73
CA ALA A 741 22.99 19.49 35.36
C ALA A 741 21.91 20.41 34.79
N ALA A 742 21.61 21.52 35.46
CA ALA A 742 20.61 22.48 34.99
C ALA A 742 20.97 23.12 33.63
N ARG A 743 22.25 23.42 33.40
CA ARG A 743 22.75 23.92 32.11
C ARG A 743 22.56 22.90 30.99
N LEU A 744 23.01 21.66 31.21
CA LEU A 744 22.86 20.61 30.20
C LEU A 744 21.38 20.30 29.94
N ARG A 745 20.56 20.29 31.00
CA ARG A 745 19.11 20.12 30.91
C ARG A 745 18.46 21.16 30.00
N ALA A 746 18.93 22.41 30.03
CA ALA A 746 18.44 23.47 29.15
C ALA A 746 18.89 23.29 27.68
N GLU A 747 20.03 22.64 27.43
CA GLU A 747 20.56 22.36 26.07
C GLU A 747 19.95 21.10 25.43
N LEU A 748 19.42 20.15 26.23
CA LEU A 748 18.91 18.87 25.73
C LEU A 748 17.68 19.00 24.80
N PRO A 749 16.70 19.88 25.03
CA PRO A 749 15.58 20.05 24.11
C PRO A 749 15.97 20.65 22.74
N ASP A 750 17.11 21.33 22.66
CA ASP A 750 17.57 22.01 21.45
C ASP A 750 18.20 21.01 20.46
N GLY A 751 17.37 20.37 19.64
CA GLY A 751 17.77 19.51 18.53
C GLY A 751 17.02 18.18 18.49
N PRO A 752 17.40 17.25 17.58
CA PRO A 752 16.75 15.94 17.49
C PRO A 752 16.76 15.20 18.83
N PRO A 753 15.65 14.53 19.18
CA PRO A 753 15.48 13.91 20.49
C PRO A 753 16.49 12.78 20.71
N VAL A 754 17.14 12.80 21.87
CA VAL A 754 18.05 11.73 22.33
C VAL A 754 17.63 11.34 23.74
N ARG A 755 17.13 10.10 23.88
CA ARG A 755 16.71 9.56 25.18
C ARG A 755 17.91 9.37 26.09
N LEU A 756 17.91 10.02 27.26
CA LEU A 756 19.00 9.97 28.21
C LEU A 756 18.65 9.05 29.39
N TYR A 757 19.35 7.93 29.50
CA TYR A 757 19.25 7.02 30.63
C TYR A 757 20.52 7.06 31.46
N ILE A 758 20.39 7.19 32.77
CA ILE A 758 21.53 7.24 33.69
C ILE A 758 21.41 6.06 34.65
N LEU A 759 22.39 5.16 34.62
CA LEU A 759 22.51 4.01 35.51
C LEU A 759 23.59 4.39 36.52
N ALA A 760 23.15 4.82 37.70
CA ALA A 760 24.01 5.43 38.70
C ALA A 760 24.26 4.44 39.84
N PHE A 761 25.51 4.10 40.12
CA PHE A 761 25.87 3.21 41.23
C PHE A 761 25.68 3.95 42.57
N HIS A 762 25.19 3.25 43.61
CA HIS A 762 24.91 3.74 44.99
C HIS A 762 23.50 4.33 45.27
N SER A 763 23.08 4.25 46.53
CA SER A 763 21.82 4.81 47.04
C SER A 763 21.88 6.34 47.18
N GLY A 764 21.03 7.08 46.44
CA GLY A 764 21.06 8.55 46.36
C GLY A 764 21.75 9.09 45.09
N SER A 765 22.20 8.20 44.20
CA SER A 765 22.96 8.53 42.99
C SER A 765 22.16 9.15 41.85
N CYS A 766 20.82 9.23 41.98
CA CYS A 766 19.93 9.98 41.09
C CYS A 766 19.52 11.34 41.66
N GLU A 767 20.18 11.81 42.72
CA GLU A 767 20.00 13.15 43.28
C GLU A 767 20.78 14.21 42.47
N ASP A 768 20.93 15.43 43.02
CA ASP A 768 21.71 16.53 42.44
C ASP A 768 21.33 16.95 41.01
N GLY A 769 20.09 16.70 40.60
CA GLY A 769 19.57 17.10 39.29
C GLY A 769 19.71 16.05 38.19
N LEU A 770 20.23 14.85 38.49
CA LEU A 770 20.44 13.79 37.50
C LEU A 770 19.12 13.18 37.02
N GLU A 771 18.15 13.00 37.90
CA GLU A 771 16.80 12.58 37.52
C GLU A 771 16.13 13.62 36.60
N GLU A 772 16.15 14.90 36.98
CA GLU A 772 15.58 15.97 36.15
C GLU A 772 16.31 16.13 34.80
N LEU A 773 17.62 15.85 34.77
CA LEU A 773 18.41 15.83 33.55
C LEU A 773 18.00 14.67 32.62
N ALA A 774 17.86 13.45 33.16
CA ALA A 774 17.43 12.28 32.41
C ALA A 774 16.00 12.47 31.85
N GLN A 775 15.09 13.00 32.67
CA GLN A 775 13.71 13.30 32.27
C GLN A 775 13.63 14.35 31.15
N ALA A 776 14.48 15.38 31.18
CA ALA A 776 14.53 16.37 30.11
C ALA A 776 15.02 15.79 28.77
N GLY A 777 15.80 14.72 28.81
CA GLY A 777 16.14 13.92 27.63
C GLY A 777 15.05 12.93 27.22
N GLY A 778 13.95 12.78 27.96
CA GLY A 778 12.92 11.77 27.70
C GLY A 778 13.34 10.34 28.11
N GLY A 779 14.26 10.21 29.08
CA GLY A 779 14.62 8.95 29.71
C GLY A 779 14.46 9.02 31.24
N ALA A 780 15.27 8.25 31.98
CA ALA A 780 15.15 8.11 33.43
C ALA A 780 16.51 7.83 34.09
N CYS A 781 16.66 8.19 35.38
CA CYS A 781 17.78 7.74 36.18
C CYS A 781 17.39 6.49 37.00
N TYR A 782 18.32 5.54 37.07
CA TYR A 782 18.16 4.27 37.76
C TYR A 782 19.27 4.13 38.80
N PRO A 783 18.94 4.06 40.11
CA PRO A 783 19.91 3.71 41.13
C PRO A 783 20.25 2.21 41.05
N ILE A 784 21.54 1.90 41.02
CA ILE A 784 22.08 0.56 40.82
C ILE A 784 22.86 0.13 42.06
N ASP A 785 22.16 -0.59 42.94
CA ASP A 785 22.74 -1.12 44.18
C ASP A 785 23.18 -2.59 44.06
N ASP A 786 22.62 -3.32 43.08
CA ASP A 786 22.96 -4.71 42.78
C ASP A 786 22.71 -5.09 41.31
N MET A 787 23.04 -6.33 40.94
CA MET A 787 22.81 -6.84 39.58
C MET A 787 21.32 -7.01 39.23
N THR A 788 20.43 -7.08 40.22
CA THR A 788 18.98 -7.14 39.99
C THR A 788 18.43 -5.78 39.57
N ALA A 789 18.87 -4.71 40.22
CA ALA A 789 18.60 -3.32 39.87
C ALA A 789 19.18 -2.99 38.48
N MET A 790 20.42 -3.41 38.20
CA MET A 790 21.01 -3.30 36.85
C MET A 790 20.15 -3.96 35.78
N ARG A 791 19.64 -5.17 36.06
CA ARG A 791 18.74 -5.85 35.14
C ARG A 791 17.46 -5.05 34.90
N LYS A 792 16.81 -4.60 35.98
CA LYS A 792 15.57 -3.83 35.91
C LYS A 792 15.77 -2.52 35.13
N ALA A 793 16.91 -1.85 35.33
CA ALA A 793 17.26 -0.64 34.59
C ALA A 793 17.40 -0.92 33.08
N LEU A 794 18.13 -1.95 32.68
CA LEU A 794 18.26 -2.32 31.26
C LEU A 794 16.92 -2.73 30.62
N ASP A 795 16.06 -3.43 31.36
CA ASP A 795 14.72 -3.76 30.88
C ASP A 795 13.86 -2.48 30.77
N GLY A 796 13.99 -1.52 31.70
CA GLY A 796 13.37 -0.18 31.61
C GLY A 796 13.87 0.66 30.43
N VAL A 797 15.18 0.61 30.13
CA VAL A 797 15.77 1.24 28.93
C VAL A 797 15.17 0.64 27.66
N ALA A 798 15.06 -0.69 27.58
CA ALA A 798 14.42 -1.37 26.45
C ALA A 798 12.94 -0.96 26.32
N ALA A 799 12.23 -0.83 27.44
CA ALA A 799 10.86 -0.29 27.46
C ALA A 799 10.79 1.12 26.88
N GLY A 800 11.69 2.01 27.28
CA GLY A 800 11.68 3.37 26.75
C GLY A 800 12.14 3.44 25.29
N LEU A 801 12.96 2.50 24.81
CA LEU A 801 13.34 2.44 23.40
C LEU A 801 12.20 1.98 22.48
N TRP A 802 11.44 0.96 22.89
CA TRP A 802 10.50 0.26 22.00
C TRP A 802 9.05 0.17 22.52
N GLY A 803 8.81 0.58 23.76
CA GLY A 803 7.49 0.65 24.40
C GLY A 803 6.93 2.07 24.42
N ASN A 804 5.87 2.28 25.20
CA ASN A 804 5.29 3.61 25.37
C ASN A 804 6.26 4.52 26.15
N PRO A 805 6.42 5.79 25.74
CA PRO A 805 7.08 6.76 26.60
C PRO A 805 6.29 6.87 27.93
N PRO A 806 6.98 6.95 29.07
CA PRO A 806 6.35 7.06 30.38
C PRO A 806 5.53 8.34 30.55
#